data_AF-A0A2M9HLS8-F1
#
_entry.id   AF-A0A2M9HLS8-F1
#
_cell.length_a   1.000
_cell.length_b   1.000
_cell.length_c   1.000
_cell.angle_alpha   90.00
_cell.angle_beta   90.00
_cell.angle_gamma   90.00
#
_symmetry.space_group_name_H-M   'P 1'
#
loop_
_entity.id
_entity.type
_entity.pdbx_description
1 polymer ?
#
loop_
_entity_poly.entity_id
_entity_poly.type
_entity_poly.pdbx_seq_one_letter_code
_entity_poly.pdbx_strand_id
1 'polypeptide(L)'
;MAASLRKRAIAIGAMLTGLAMMLSVFMGIPANGYAASLWPSDMDQRIVYAFGGEELQLGVVANGSDGTRYYCIEASNLTDYVIGPTSTVEDNPTVRLMAWILEKYQEASTQDYAAVATLVQDRFGNQKQWKPQRAYLLEKYPEIFSRAEEIWTEAEAKAPKDAVVERTYAEGLRHGEITVSVKSTSGQFVAGIPFTVTLEGPAVFTSGEKTLTDTSGSEPKTYAWKATGLGEVTAKTTYEIPQMSHMDARQDMRAFDSMTYIPGGAVTFKVRKDFMPSVNTKIADKVLDAGSAIFDEVTSAVADAQSHWVPGLLLEAQGYYFDGLGAMDLANITVPNSAETADSYLARLEDAGYKPRAYGSASFTGVGQTARVQAMTTPDGSKPYLTHSSGGFGTWVWVFRKSEQNDEAKEYLSGDWSSTFLETEESSSNRSKVSVESTVAEHSAEVGSPLSDTITVSGFPDDHGSFTGNSDYGFGADRPNAQVSVWWSGDPNDPSNDDEFKPSGAKVPKEDEHHKKLITWNIPARNGTFKIGTGALSADGEPMDITADRHGWYVFVWEFKGDDRVMPAASRYDDARERTRVTESCEPEEPCEPEEPQEPEEPEEPLPPTGINVVPPLGVAAAAITLGAIVLFIANRRRI
;
A
#
# COMPACT_ATOMS: atom_id res chain seq x y z
N MET A 1 1.30 27.85 47.75
CA MET A 1 0.78 29.23 47.80
C MET A 1 0.90 29.82 46.40
N ALA A 2 -0.15 30.54 45.97
CA ALA A 2 -0.40 31.14 44.65
C ALA A 2 -0.53 30.15 43.47
N ALA A 3 -1.60 30.05 42.69
CA ALA A 3 -3.00 30.52 42.69
C ALA A 3 -3.66 29.64 41.60
N SER A 4 -4.70 28.82 41.81
CA SER A 4 -6.09 29.17 42.15
C SER A 4 -6.64 30.36 41.36
N LEU A 5 -6.75 30.27 40.02
CA LEU A 5 -7.70 31.02 39.17
C LEU A 5 -7.41 30.71 37.69
N ARG A 6 -7.97 29.62 37.13
CA ARG A 6 -8.20 29.41 35.66
C ARG A 6 -8.80 28.04 35.28
N LYS A 7 -9.61 27.42 36.16
CA LYS A 7 -10.30 26.13 35.87
C LYS A 7 -11.83 26.24 35.69
N ARG A 8 -12.35 27.42 35.36
CA ARG A 8 -13.77 27.63 35.00
C ARG A 8 -13.88 28.73 33.94
N ALA A 9 -13.65 28.39 32.67
CA ALA A 9 -13.88 29.31 31.54
C ALA A 9 -14.12 28.60 30.19
N ILE A 10 -14.35 27.28 30.16
CA ILE A 10 -14.55 26.52 28.91
C ILE A 10 -15.74 25.58 29.13
N ALA A 11 -16.96 26.16 29.12
CA ALA A 11 -18.23 25.42 29.11
C ALA A 11 -19.45 26.31 28.80
N ILE A 12 -19.26 27.52 28.24
CA ILE A 12 -20.34 28.46 27.92
C ILE A 12 -19.96 29.10 26.59
N GLY A 13 -20.44 28.53 25.49
CA GLY A 13 -20.10 29.02 24.14
C GLY A 13 -20.69 28.20 22.99
N ALA A 14 -21.16 26.98 23.24
CA ALA A 14 -21.70 26.10 22.20
C ALA A 14 -23.13 25.60 22.48
N MET A 15 -23.89 26.25 23.37
CA MET A 15 -25.24 25.79 23.77
C MET A 15 -26.28 26.91 23.87
N LEU A 16 -26.04 28.07 23.23
CA LEU A 16 -26.95 29.24 23.28
C LEU A 16 -27.49 29.72 21.92
N THR A 17 -27.09 29.11 20.80
CA THR A 17 -27.61 29.47 19.46
C THR A 17 -28.49 28.38 18.82
N GLY A 18 -28.64 27.22 19.47
CA GLY A 18 -29.47 26.10 18.96
C GLY A 18 -30.77 25.84 19.72
N LEU A 19 -31.14 26.67 20.70
CA LEU A 19 -32.31 26.45 21.57
C LEU A 19 -33.19 27.72 21.73
N ALA A 20 -33.34 28.49 20.65
CA ALA A 20 -34.29 29.62 20.57
C ALA A 20 -35.39 29.40 19.51
N MET A 21 -35.51 28.19 18.96
CA MET A 21 -36.61 27.78 18.09
C MET A 21 -37.33 26.57 18.68
N MET A 22 -38.06 26.77 19.79
CA MET A 22 -39.28 26.02 20.14
C MET A 22 -39.76 26.47 21.54
N LEU A 23 -41.07 26.76 21.65
CA LEU A 23 -41.85 27.23 22.81
C LEU A 23 -41.96 28.75 23.04
N SER A 24 -42.65 29.42 22.10
CA SER A 24 -43.55 30.54 22.44
C SER A 24 -44.99 30.02 22.54
N VAL A 25 -45.31 29.39 23.67
CA VAL A 25 -46.70 29.08 24.05
C VAL A 25 -47.24 30.28 24.84
N PHE A 26 -48.36 30.80 24.36
CA PHE A 26 -49.26 31.78 24.97
C PHE A 26 -49.18 31.94 26.50
N MET A 27 -48.81 33.14 26.97
CA MET A 27 -49.40 33.74 28.16
C MET A 27 -49.59 35.25 27.93
N GLY A 28 -50.84 35.62 27.65
CA GLY A 28 -51.26 37.02 27.64
C GLY A 28 -51.40 37.53 29.08
N ILE A 29 -50.66 38.58 29.40
CA ILE A 29 -50.99 39.50 30.49
C ILE A 29 -51.21 40.86 29.82
N PRO A 30 -52.36 41.53 30.00
CA PRO A 30 -52.59 42.83 29.40
C PRO A 30 -51.74 43.86 30.16
N ALA A 31 -50.62 44.27 29.57
CA ALA A 31 -50.03 45.55 29.93
C ALA A 31 -50.97 46.64 29.38
N ASN A 32 -51.48 47.50 30.27
CA ASN A 32 -52.15 48.73 29.86
C ASN A 32 -51.15 49.58 29.07
N GLY A 33 -51.17 49.44 27.75
CA GLY A 33 -50.28 50.13 26.84
C GLY A 33 -50.65 51.60 26.73
N TYR A 34 -49.76 52.47 27.19
CA TYR A 34 -49.58 53.71 26.45
C TYR A 34 -49.14 53.29 25.05
N ALA A 35 -49.95 53.59 24.03
CA ALA A 35 -49.56 53.37 22.65
C ALA A 35 -48.25 54.15 22.42
N ALA A 36 -47.17 53.43 22.12
CA ALA A 36 -45.94 54.08 21.71
C ALA A 36 -46.25 54.94 20.48
N SER A 37 -45.90 56.22 20.54
CA SER A 37 -46.20 57.19 19.49
C SER A 37 -45.01 57.34 18.55
N LEU A 38 -45.30 57.44 17.26
CA LEU A 38 -44.34 57.91 16.27
C LEU A 38 -44.22 59.43 16.36
N TRP A 39 -43.13 59.96 15.82
CA TRP A 39 -42.91 61.39 15.67
C TRP A 39 -43.11 61.79 14.21
N PRO A 40 -43.70 62.96 13.93
CA PRO A 40 -43.68 63.51 12.59
C PRO A 40 -42.26 63.58 12.04
N SER A 41 -42.09 63.32 10.75
CA SER A 41 -40.77 63.47 10.13
C SER A 41 -40.28 64.93 10.19
N ASP A 42 -38.97 65.12 10.10
CA ASP A 42 -38.38 66.45 10.02
C ASP A 42 -38.53 67.03 8.60
N MET A 43 -38.44 68.36 8.47
CA MET A 43 -38.63 69.04 7.18
C MET A 43 -37.58 68.67 6.13
N ASP A 44 -36.39 68.25 6.55
CA ASP A 44 -35.32 67.76 5.68
C ASP A 44 -35.49 66.28 5.29
N GLN A 45 -36.50 65.59 5.84
CA GLN A 45 -36.78 64.19 5.54
C GLN A 45 -37.88 63.99 4.48
N ARG A 46 -38.46 65.08 3.97
CA ARG A 46 -39.59 65.07 3.05
C ARG A 46 -39.65 66.32 2.19
N ILE A 47 -40.34 66.21 1.07
CA ILE A 47 -40.85 67.37 0.34
C ILE A 47 -42.35 67.54 0.61
N VAL A 48 -42.82 68.79 0.52
CA VAL A 48 -44.23 69.14 0.66
C VAL A 48 -44.77 69.58 -0.70
N TYR A 49 -45.96 69.11 -1.08
CA TYR A 49 -46.59 69.44 -2.35
C TYR A 49 -48.11 69.51 -2.25
N ALA A 50 -48.72 70.35 -3.08
CA ALA A 50 -50.18 70.50 -3.13
C ALA A 50 -50.77 69.60 -4.23
N PHE A 51 -51.71 68.73 -3.87
CA PHE A 51 -52.42 67.86 -4.82
C PHE A 51 -53.89 67.74 -4.43
N GLY A 52 -54.81 67.93 -5.38
CA GLY A 52 -56.25 67.81 -5.11
C GLY A 52 -56.83 68.82 -4.10
N GLY A 53 -56.13 69.92 -3.81
CA GLY A 53 -56.53 70.91 -2.81
C GLY A 53 -56.00 70.64 -1.40
N GLU A 54 -55.22 69.57 -1.21
CA GLU A 54 -54.58 69.20 0.05
C GLU A 54 -53.05 69.34 -0.02
N GLU A 55 -52.44 69.63 1.12
CA GLU A 55 -50.98 69.65 1.27
C GLU A 55 -50.51 68.27 1.73
N LEU A 56 -49.72 67.59 0.89
CA LEU A 56 -49.23 66.23 1.10
C LEU A 56 -47.70 66.22 1.19
N GLN A 57 -47.17 65.10 1.69
CA GLN A 57 -45.75 64.90 1.92
C GLN A 57 -45.22 63.70 1.12
N LEU A 58 -44.00 63.81 0.59
CA LEU A 58 -43.28 62.70 -0.05
C LEU A 58 -41.89 62.60 0.58
N GLY A 59 -41.62 61.48 1.23
CA GLY A 59 -40.40 61.24 2.01
C GLY A 59 -40.68 60.31 3.17
N VAL A 60 -39.89 60.41 4.23
CA VAL A 60 -40.21 59.79 5.51
C VAL A 60 -41.51 60.43 6.02
N VAL A 61 -42.46 59.62 6.47
CA VAL A 61 -43.74 60.08 7.02
C VAL A 61 -43.68 60.18 8.53
N ALA A 62 -43.01 59.23 9.18
CA ALA A 62 -42.89 59.21 10.62
C ALA A 62 -41.56 58.58 11.07
N ASN A 63 -41.09 58.99 12.25
CA ASN A 63 -39.89 58.46 12.92
C ASN A 63 -40.28 57.66 14.17
N GLY A 64 -39.72 56.46 14.31
CA GLY A 64 -39.77 55.67 15.54
C GLY A 64 -38.84 56.23 16.61
N SER A 65 -39.09 55.90 17.88
CA SER A 65 -38.23 56.32 18.99
C SER A 65 -36.85 55.65 18.99
N ASP A 66 -36.70 54.58 18.21
CA ASP A 66 -35.47 53.83 17.94
C ASP A 66 -34.70 54.36 16.71
N GLY A 67 -35.20 55.42 16.06
CA GLY A 67 -34.62 55.98 14.84
C GLY A 67 -35.15 55.36 13.54
N THR A 68 -36.07 54.40 13.62
CA THR A 68 -36.69 53.76 12.46
C THR A 68 -37.46 54.77 11.62
N ARG A 69 -37.29 54.72 10.30
CA ARG A 69 -37.97 55.61 9.36
C ARG A 69 -39.08 54.90 8.62
N TYR A 70 -40.28 55.44 8.73
CA TYR A 70 -41.47 54.87 8.12
C TYR A 70 -41.87 55.61 6.85
N TYR A 71 -42.09 54.85 5.80
CA TYR A 71 -42.54 55.30 4.49
C TYR A 71 -43.94 54.78 4.22
N CYS A 72 -44.83 55.65 3.76
CA CYS A 72 -46.22 55.32 3.49
C CYS A 72 -46.39 54.48 2.21
N ILE A 73 -47.37 53.56 2.23
CA ILE A 73 -47.87 52.84 1.04
C ILE A 73 -49.33 53.22 0.65
N GLU A 74 -49.98 54.13 1.38
CA GLU A 74 -51.33 54.62 1.07
C GLU A 74 -51.32 56.13 0.84
N ALA A 75 -51.10 56.51 -0.42
CA ALA A 75 -51.07 57.91 -0.80
C ALA A 75 -52.42 58.60 -0.48
N SER A 76 -52.37 59.85 0.00
CA SER A 76 -53.54 60.63 0.50
C SER A 76 -54.18 60.19 1.82
N ASN A 77 -53.71 59.13 2.47
CA ASN A 77 -54.06 58.91 3.88
C ASN A 77 -53.19 59.81 4.78
N LEU A 78 -53.70 60.21 5.94
CA LEU A 78 -52.92 60.94 6.95
C LEU A 78 -52.66 60.00 8.12
N THR A 79 -51.40 59.92 8.53
CA THR A 79 -51.01 59.20 9.75
C THR A 79 -51.55 59.91 10.99
N ASP A 80 -51.95 59.13 11.99
CA ASP A 80 -52.26 59.58 13.35
C ASP A 80 -51.06 59.46 14.32
N TYR A 81 -49.90 59.04 13.79
CA TYR A 81 -48.66 58.82 14.53
C TYR A 81 -48.78 57.80 15.66
N VAL A 82 -49.73 56.86 15.55
CA VAL A 82 -49.88 55.75 16.49
C VAL A 82 -49.23 54.50 15.90
N ILE A 83 -48.35 53.83 16.67
CA ILE A 83 -47.81 52.54 16.26
C ILE A 83 -48.92 51.50 16.32
N GLY A 84 -49.17 50.82 15.19
CA GLY A 84 -50.05 49.67 15.13
C GLY A 84 -49.30 48.35 14.95
N PRO A 85 -50.02 47.23 14.72
CA PRO A 85 -49.41 45.91 14.55
C PRO A 85 -48.32 45.92 13.48
N THR A 86 -47.12 45.47 13.86
CA THR A 86 -45.96 45.40 12.98
C THR A 86 -45.58 43.95 12.71
N SER A 87 -45.24 43.64 11.46
CA SER A 87 -44.82 42.30 11.02
C SER A 87 -43.72 42.40 9.97
N THR A 88 -42.81 41.43 9.93
CA THR A 88 -41.81 41.34 8.87
C THR A 88 -42.48 40.93 7.55
N VAL A 89 -42.09 41.58 6.47
CA VAL A 89 -42.56 41.25 5.12
C VAL A 89 -41.80 40.04 4.58
N GLU A 90 -42.53 39.09 3.99
CA GLU A 90 -41.93 37.90 3.38
C GLU A 90 -40.90 38.28 2.30
N ASP A 91 -39.71 37.71 2.43
CA ASP A 91 -38.60 37.98 1.53
C ASP A 91 -38.87 37.46 0.11
N ASN A 92 -38.60 38.33 -0.87
CA ASN A 92 -38.62 38.03 -2.30
C ASN A 92 -37.68 39.05 -2.99
N PRO A 93 -37.34 38.87 -4.29
CA PRO A 93 -36.38 39.75 -4.94
C PRO A 93 -36.68 41.25 -4.82
N THR A 94 -37.94 41.66 -4.96
CA THR A 94 -38.34 43.07 -4.84
C THR A 94 -38.26 43.56 -3.40
N VAL A 95 -38.72 42.76 -2.44
CA VAL A 95 -38.64 43.09 -1.00
C VAL A 95 -37.20 43.19 -0.55
N ARG A 96 -36.31 42.31 -1.01
CA ARG A 96 -34.89 42.33 -0.65
C ARG A 96 -34.18 43.58 -1.14
N LEU A 97 -34.44 43.98 -2.37
CA LEU A 97 -33.92 45.24 -2.92
C LEU A 97 -34.42 46.43 -2.10
N MET A 98 -35.72 46.45 -1.75
CA MET A 98 -36.29 47.52 -0.94
C MET A 98 -35.72 47.54 0.48
N ALA A 99 -35.59 46.38 1.13
CA ALA A 99 -35.01 46.28 2.47
C ALA A 99 -33.57 46.80 2.50
N TRP A 100 -32.78 46.49 1.46
CA TRP A 100 -31.42 47.03 1.32
C TRP A 100 -31.41 48.54 1.13
N ILE A 101 -32.34 49.09 0.34
CA ILE A 101 -32.48 50.55 0.19
C ILE A 101 -32.86 51.18 1.53
N LEU A 102 -33.84 50.61 2.24
CA LEU A 102 -34.30 51.12 3.52
C LEU A 102 -33.19 51.06 4.59
N GLU A 103 -32.38 50.01 4.59
CA GLU A 103 -31.21 49.86 5.48
C GLU A 103 -30.14 50.91 5.17
N LYS A 104 -29.76 51.05 3.90
CA LYS A 104 -28.67 51.93 3.48
C LYS A 104 -29.01 53.41 3.61
N TYR A 105 -30.24 53.79 3.28
CA TYR A 105 -30.70 55.19 3.30
C TYR A 105 -31.32 55.55 4.66
N GLN A 106 -30.84 54.91 5.74
CA GLN A 106 -31.08 55.26 7.14
C GLN A 106 -30.39 56.55 7.59
N GLU A 107 -29.59 57.20 6.75
CA GLU A 107 -29.20 58.62 6.86
C GLU A 107 -29.01 59.13 5.42
N ALA A 108 -29.86 60.05 4.98
CA ALA A 108 -29.91 60.47 3.58
C ALA A 108 -30.29 61.95 3.41
N SER A 109 -30.17 62.46 2.19
CA SER A 109 -30.63 63.80 1.83
C SER A 109 -32.16 63.85 1.66
N THR A 110 -32.74 65.05 1.71
CA THR A 110 -34.19 65.25 1.42
C THR A 110 -34.61 64.65 0.07
N GLN A 111 -33.76 64.79 -0.94
CA GLN A 111 -34.01 64.24 -2.27
C GLN A 111 -34.00 62.70 -2.25
N ASP A 112 -33.04 62.09 -1.56
CA ASP A 112 -32.98 60.63 -1.44
C ASP A 112 -34.17 60.09 -0.65
N TYR A 113 -34.61 60.75 0.43
CA TYR A 113 -35.82 60.32 1.14
C TYR A 113 -37.06 60.34 0.25
N ALA A 114 -37.24 61.40 -0.53
CA ALA A 114 -38.36 61.49 -1.46
C ALA A 114 -38.26 60.43 -2.58
N ALA A 115 -37.05 60.11 -3.04
CA ALA A 115 -36.80 59.05 -4.01
C ALA A 115 -37.09 57.65 -3.42
N VAL A 116 -36.66 57.36 -2.19
CA VAL A 116 -37.00 56.12 -1.47
C VAL A 116 -38.51 56.00 -1.26
N ALA A 117 -39.19 57.07 -0.84
CA ALA A 117 -40.64 57.10 -0.69
C ALA A 117 -41.36 56.83 -2.03
N THR A 118 -40.84 57.36 -3.13
CA THR A 118 -41.32 57.10 -4.49
C THR A 118 -41.20 55.61 -4.82
N LEU A 119 -40.07 54.97 -4.51
CA LEU A 119 -39.89 53.53 -4.74
C LEU A 119 -40.82 52.68 -3.88
N VAL A 120 -41.00 53.03 -2.60
CA VAL A 120 -41.95 52.35 -1.70
C VAL A 120 -43.36 52.42 -2.28
N GLN A 121 -43.80 53.60 -2.74
CA GLN A 121 -45.11 53.76 -3.38
C GLN A 121 -45.21 53.05 -4.73
N ASP A 122 -44.18 53.10 -5.57
CA ASP A 122 -44.17 52.46 -6.90
C ASP A 122 -44.27 50.92 -6.80
N ARG A 123 -43.69 50.31 -5.75
CA ARG A 123 -43.58 48.85 -5.62
C ARG A 123 -44.60 48.25 -4.65
N PHE A 124 -44.96 48.97 -3.60
CA PHE A 124 -45.80 48.46 -2.50
C PHE A 124 -47.04 49.33 -2.25
N GLY A 125 -47.14 50.49 -2.90
CA GLY A 125 -48.21 51.44 -2.69
C GLY A 125 -49.55 51.03 -3.30
N ASN A 126 -50.64 51.60 -2.76
CA ASN A 126 -51.96 51.54 -3.35
C ASN A 126 -51.98 52.34 -4.67
N GLN A 127 -51.83 51.61 -5.78
CA GLN A 127 -51.67 52.21 -7.10
C GLN A 127 -52.87 53.05 -7.57
N LYS A 128 -54.07 52.86 -7.01
CA LYS A 128 -55.23 53.71 -7.34
C LYS A 128 -55.05 55.13 -6.78
N GLN A 129 -54.45 55.25 -5.61
CA GLN A 129 -54.15 56.53 -4.96
C GLN A 129 -52.86 57.15 -5.49
N TRP A 130 -51.83 56.32 -5.70
CA TRP A 130 -50.49 56.80 -6.04
C TRP A 130 -50.35 57.28 -7.49
N LYS A 131 -50.91 56.57 -8.50
CA LYS A 131 -50.69 56.90 -9.91
C LYS A 131 -51.02 58.37 -10.30
N PRO A 132 -52.13 58.97 -9.84
CA PRO A 132 -52.41 60.39 -10.10
C PRO A 132 -51.36 61.33 -9.49
N GLN A 133 -50.93 61.06 -8.25
CA GLN A 133 -49.91 61.85 -7.54
C GLN A 133 -48.55 61.69 -8.21
N ARG A 134 -48.18 60.46 -8.59
CA ARG A 134 -46.97 60.14 -9.33
C ARG A 134 -46.86 60.94 -10.62
N ALA A 135 -47.93 61.02 -11.41
CA ALA A 135 -47.95 61.78 -12.67
C ALA A 135 -47.75 63.29 -12.43
N TYR A 136 -48.40 63.85 -11.42
CA TYR A 136 -48.22 65.25 -11.02
C TYR A 136 -46.81 65.55 -10.52
N LEU A 137 -46.27 64.69 -9.67
CA LEU A 137 -44.93 64.83 -9.11
C LEU A 137 -43.84 64.65 -10.17
N LEU A 138 -44.04 63.78 -11.16
CA LEU A 138 -43.07 63.56 -12.24
C LEU A 138 -42.86 64.80 -13.11
N GLU A 139 -43.91 65.58 -13.36
CA GLU A 139 -43.81 66.84 -14.10
C GLU A 139 -43.06 67.92 -13.30
N LYS A 140 -43.25 67.94 -11.97
CA LYS A 140 -42.75 69.00 -11.09
C LYS A 140 -41.35 68.74 -10.52
N TYR A 141 -41.05 67.49 -10.23
CA TYR A 141 -39.81 67.03 -9.60
C TYR A 141 -39.21 65.82 -10.35
N PRO A 142 -38.95 65.91 -11.68
CA PRO A 142 -38.43 64.79 -12.46
C PRO A 142 -37.10 64.24 -11.91
N GLU A 143 -36.31 65.07 -11.23
CA GLU A 143 -35.06 64.69 -10.57
C GLU A 143 -35.23 63.68 -9.44
N ILE A 144 -36.37 63.67 -8.74
CA ILE A 144 -36.67 62.68 -7.69
C ILE A 144 -36.89 61.30 -8.30
N PHE A 145 -37.58 61.24 -9.44
CA PHE A 145 -37.85 59.99 -10.14
C PHE A 145 -36.60 59.45 -10.84
N SER A 146 -35.78 60.32 -11.44
CA SER A 146 -34.46 59.91 -11.95
C SER A 146 -33.60 59.33 -10.83
N ARG A 147 -33.60 60.00 -9.66
CA ARG A 147 -32.86 59.54 -8.49
C ARG A 147 -33.40 58.21 -7.94
N ALA A 148 -34.72 58.00 -7.96
CA ALA A 148 -35.34 56.74 -7.57
C ALA A 148 -34.86 55.57 -8.44
N GLU A 149 -34.79 55.74 -9.77
CA GLU A 149 -34.27 54.71 -10.68
C GLU A 149 -32.77 54.46 -10.45
N GLU A 150 -31.96 55.48 -10.15
CA GLU A 150 -30.55 55.33 -9.78
C GLU A 150 -30.39 54.51 -8.49
N ILE A 151 -31.17 54.81 -7.45
CA ILE A 151 -31.16 54.08 -6.18
C ILE A 151 -31.56 52.62 -6.40
N TRP A 152 -32.59 52.37 -7.23
CA TRP A 152 -33.02 51.02 -7.56
C TRP A 152 -31.94 50.23 -8.31
N THR A 153 -31.33 50.84 -9.32
CA THR A 153 -30.22 50.24 -10.08
C THR A 153 -29.01 49.95 -9.17
N GLU A 154 -28.73 50.83 -8.22
CA GLU A 154 -27.69 50.60 -7.22
C GLU A 154 -28.02 49.39 -6.33
N ALA A 155 -29.26 49.26 -5.89
CA ALA A 155 -29.71 48.10 -5.12
C ALA A 155 -29.59 46.81 -5.93
N GLU A 156 -29.92 46.81 -7.22
CA GLU A 156 -29.75 45.63 -8.08
C GLU A 156 -28.28 45.19 -8.20
N ALA A 157 -27.36 46.15 -8.18
CA ALA A 157 -25.92 45.91 -8.23
C ALA A 157 -25.31 45.46 -6.88
N LYS A 158 -25.86 45.92 -5.76
CA LYS A 158 -25.21 45.80 -4.44
C LYS A 158 -25.99 45.01 -3.39
N ALA A 159 -27.30 44.79 -3.54
CA ALA A 159 -28.06 44.01 -2.57
C ALA A 159 -27.66 42.53 -2.65
N PRO A 160 -27.40 41.87 -1.52
CA PRO A 160 -26.99 40.46 -1.49
C PRO A 160 -28.14 39.54 -1.93
N LYS A 161 -27.90 38.72 -2.97
CA LYS A 161 -28.88 37.75 -3.49
C LYS A 161 -28.53 36.31 -3.14
N ASP A 162 -27.25 35.95 -3.17
CA ASP A 162 -26.80 34.60 -2.92
C ASP A 162 -25.36 34.57 -2.41
N ALA A 163 -25.05 33.65 -1.50
CA ALA A 163 -23.69 33.32 -1.12
C ALA A 163 -23.28 32.05 -1.85
N VAL A 164 -22.38 32.17 -2.82
CA VAL A 164 -21.91 31.04 -3.61
C VAL A 164 -20.70 30.42 -2.93
N VAL A 165 -20.74 29.10 -2.77
CA VAL A 165 -19.60 28.29 -2.38
C VAL A 165 -19.23 27.34 -3.50
N GLU A 166 -17.98 27.43 -3.91
CA GLU A 166 -17.36 26.56 -4.90
C GLU A 166 -16.19 25.81 -4.27
N ARG A 167 -15.81 24.70 -4.88
CA ARG A 167 -14.69 23.89 -4.41
C ARG A 167 -13.61 23.80 -5.47
N THR A 168 -12.36 23.98 -5.04
CA THR A 168 -11.16 23.61 -5.78
C THR A 168 -10.44 22.46 -5.05
N TYR A 169 -10.02 21.44 -5.80
CA TYR A 169 -9.23 20.31 -5.27
C TYR A 169 -7.75 20.68 -5.27
N ALA A 170 -7.02 20.41 -4.19
CA ALA A 170 -5.58 20.69 -4.12
C ALA A 170 -4.73 19.42 -3.88
N GLU A 171 -5.15 18.50 -2.98
CA GLU A 171 -4.31 17.35 -2.61
C GLU A 171 -5.14 16.09 -2.21
N GLY A 172 -5.47 15.26 -3.22
CA GLY A 172 -6.26 14.04 -3.02
C GLY A 172 -7.62 14.29 -2.34
N LEU A 173 -8.02 13.36 -1.46
CA LEU A 173 -9.24 13.44 -0.64
C LEU A 173 -8.97 13.98 0.78
N ARG A 174 -7.75 14.40 1.11
CA ARG A 174 -7.32 14.71 2.49
C ARG A 174 -7.28 16.20 2.79
N HIS A 175 -6.90 17.03 1.81
CA HIS A 175 -6.87 18.48 1.94
C HIS A 175 -7.43 19.14 0.68
N GLY A 176 -7.96 20.35 0.84
CA GLY A 176 -8.40 21.14 -0.29
C GLY A 176 -8.85 22.52 0.14
N GLU A 177 -9.50 23.21 -0.79
CA GLU A 177 -9.95 24.57 -0.58
C GLU A 177 -11.44 24.69 -0.92
N ILE A 178 -12.11 25.61 -0.22
CA ILE A 178 -13.41 26.13 -0.60
C ILE A 178 -13.27 27.61 -0.92
N THR A 179 -14.00 28.08 -1.91
CA THR A 179 -14.02 29.48 -2.32
C THR A 179 -15.43 30.02 -2.12
N VAL A 180 -15.55 31.15 -1.43
CA VAL A 180 -16.83 31.77 -1.06
C VAL A 180 -16.91 33.19 -1.60
N SER A 181 -18.08 33.55 -2.12
CA SER A 181 -18.40 34.91 -2.57
C SER A 181 -19.87 35.21 -2.33
N VAL A 182 -20.22 36.47 -2.10
CA VAL A 182 -21.63 36.92 -2.11
C VAL A 182 -21.88 37.67 -3.40
N LYS A 183 -22.96 37.32 -4.09
CA LYS A 183 -23.35 37.91 -5.38
C LYS A 183 -24.66 38.68 -5.25
N SER A 184 -24.78 39.75 -6.02
CA SER A 184 -25.99 40.54 -6.14
C SER A 184 -26.98 39.98 -7.15
N THR A 185 -28.12 40.65 -7.33
CA THR A 185 -29.12 40.30 -8.34
C THR A 185 -28.56 40.40 -9.76
N SER A 186 -27.65 41.33 -10.02
CA SER A 186 -26.92 41.45 -11.29
C SER A 186 -25.77 40.44 -11.46
N GLY A 187 -25.49 39.62 -10.44
CA GLY A 187 -24.40 38.63 -10.45
C GLY A 187 -23.02 39.19 -10.11
N GLN A 188 -22.94 40.47 -9.71
CA GLN A 188 -21.69 41.10 -9.28
C GLN A 188 -21.30 40.69 -7.87
N PHE A 189 -20.00 40.67 -7.55
CA PHE A 189 -19.53 40.43 -6.19
C PHE A 189 -19.88 41.60 -5.27
N VAL A 190 -20.46 41.29 -4.11
CA VAL A 190 -20.84 42.26 -3.08
C VAL A 190 -19.88 42.11 -1.92
N ALA A 191 -19.13 43.18 -1.63
CA ALA A 191 -18.24 43.24 -0.46
C ALA A 191 -19.01 43.71 0.79
N GLY A 192 -18.51 43.37 1.98
CA GLY A 192 -19.04 43.89 3.24
C GLY A 192 -20.20 43.09 3.84
N ILE A 193 -20.58 41.95 3.26
CA ILE A 193 -21.68 41.12 3.75
C ILE A 193 -21.14 40.04 4.69
N PRO A 194 -21.54 40.01 5.97
CA PRO A 194 -21.20 38.92 6.87
C PRO A 194 -21.74 37.58 6.36
N PHE A 195 -20.90 36.56 6.41
CA PHE A 195 -21.27 35.20 6.06
C PHE A 195 -20.63 34.17 7.00
N THR A 196 -21.25 33.00 7.06
CA THR A 196 -20.75 31.85 7.81
C THR A 196 -20.73 30.62 6.90
N VAL A 197 -19.67 29.82 7.00
CA VAL A 197 -19.54 28.53 6.32
C VAL A 197 -19.46 27.43 7.36
N THR A 198 -20.25 26.37 7.18
CA THR A 198 -20.22 25.18 8.04
C THR A 198 -19.91 23.94 7.23
N LEU A 199 -18.92 23.16 7.69
CA LEU A 199 -18.57 21.85 7.15
C LEU A 199 -19.33 20.77 7.91
N GLU A 200 -20.32 20.16 7.26
CA GLU A 200 -21.04 18.99 7.76
C GLU A 200 -20.41 17.71 7.21
N GLY A 201 -19.80 16.90 8.08
CA GLY A 201 -19.11 15.68 7.69
C GLY A 201 -17.76 15.52 8.41
N PRO A 202 -16.90 14.58 7.97
CA PRO A 202 -15.59 14.33 8.54
C PRO A 202 -14.52 15.26 7.95
N ALA A 203 -14.72 16.58 8.07
CA ALA A 203 -13.73 17.60 7.75
C ALA A 203 -13.84 18.80 8.69
N VAL A 204 -12.73 19.54 8.78
CA VAL A 204 -12.60 20.80 9.53
C VAL A 204 -11.79 21.80 8.72
N PHE A 205 -11.92 23.08 9.00
CA PHE A 205 -10.98 24.09 8.49
C PHE A 205 -9.58 23.85 9.06
N THR A 206 -8.54 24.42 8.44
CA THR A 206 -7.15 24.27 8.93
C THR A 206 -6.97 24.77 10.37
N SER A 207 -7.82 25.70 10.83
CA SER A 207 -7.93 26.13 12.22
C SER A 207 -8.36 25.02 13.19
N GLY A 208 -9.00 23.95 12.71
CA GLY A 208 -9.60 22.87 13.50
C GLY A 208 -11.11 23.02 13.75
N GLU A 209 -11.69 24.17 13.40
CA GLU A 209 -13.11 24.46 13.57
C GLU A 209 -13.97 23.85 12.44
N LYS A 210 -15.24 23.52 12.72
CA LYS A 210 -16.22 23.14 11.68
C LYS A 210 -16.91 24.33 11.03
N THR A 211 -16.86 25.48 11.69
CA THR A 211 -17.55 26.68 11.27
C THR A 211 -16.56 27.82 11.14
N LEU A 212 -16.74 28.64 10.12
CA LEU A 212 -15.94 29.82 9.84
C LEU A 212 -16.89 30.99 9.60
N THR A 213 -16.60 32.15 10.19
CA THR A 213 -17.32 33.40 9.93
C THR A 213 -16.34 34.43 9.38
N ASP A 214 -16.75 35.13 8.32
CA ASP A 214 -15.98 36.21 7.68
C ASP A 214 -16.94 37.19 6.97
N THR A 215 -16.40 38.23 6.37
CA THR A 215 -17.12 39.23 5.57
C THR A 215 -16.71 39.14 4.11
N SER A 216 -17.67 39.22 3.19
CA SER A 216 -17.41 39.11 1.75
C SER A 216 -16.50 40.23 1.22
N GLY A 217 -15.70 39.92 0.19
CA GLY A 217 -14.86 40.87 -0.52
C GLY A 217 -15.41 41.23 -1.91
N SER A 218 -14.71 42.12 -2.61
CA SER A 218 -14.95 42.39 -4.04
C SER A 218 -14.47 41.26 -4.96
N GLU A 219 -13.73 40.31 -4.40
CA GLU A 219 -13.27 39.07 -5.03
C GLU A 219 -13.61 37.88 -4.12
N PRO A 220 -13.74 36.66 -4.67
CA PRO A 220 -13.96 35.46 -3.86
C PRO A 220 -12.82 35.22 -2.86
N LYS A 221 -13.17 34.73 -1.67
CA LYS A 221 -12.20 34.37 -0.63
C LYS A 221 -12.05 32.86 -0.53
N THR A 222 -10.84 32.39 -0.33
CA THR A 222 -10.50 30.96 -0.30
C THR A 222 -10.07 30.50 1.09
N TYR A 223 -10.54 29.32 1.49
CA TYR A 223 -10.30 28.74 2.81
C TYR A 223 -9.92 27.27 2.70
N ALA A 224 -8.81 26.91 3.34
CA ALA A 224 -8.33 25.55 3.37
C ALA A 224 -9.06 24.68 4.40
N TRP A 225 -9.28 23.41 4.04
CA TRP A 225 -9.86 22.40 4.91
C TRP A 225 -9.01 21.12 4.92
N LYS A 226 -9.20 20.31 5.97
CA LYS A 226 -8.59 18.99 6.14
C LYS A 226 -9.61 17.94 6.54
N ALA A 227 -9.46 16.73 6.01
CA ALA A 227 -10.26 15.57 6.36
C ALA A 227 -9.94 15.10 7.78
N THR A 228 -10.97 14.69 8.53
CA THR A 228 -10.84 14.07 9.85
C THR A 228 -11.24 12.59 9.84
N GLY A 229 -11.75 12.08 8.71
CA GLY A 229 -12.16 10.70 8.51
C GLY A 229 -12.54 10.43 7.06
N LEU A 230 -13.21 9.32 6.81
CA LEU A 230 -13.76 8.93 5.51
C LEU A 230 -15.24 9.30 5.43
N GLY A 231 -15.68 9.96 4.36
CA GLY A 231 -17.09 10.18 4.09
C GLY A 231 -17.38 11.37 3.19
N GLU A 232 -18.66 11.73 3.10
CA GLU A 232 -19.10 12.93 2.41
C GLU A 232 -19.11 14.14 3.35
N VAL A 233 -18.71 15.28 2.81
CA VAL A 233 -18.71 16.59 3.46
C VAL A 233 -19.57 17.53 2.65
N THR A 234 -20.46 18.25 3.31
CA THR A 234 -21.21 19.36 2.70
C THR A 234 -20.77 20.68 3.33
N ALA A 235 -20.22 21.58 2.51
CA ALA A 235 -19.95 22.95 2.91
C ALA A 235 -21.21 23.78 2.64
N LYS A 236 -21.85 24.29 3.69
CA LYS A 236 -23.04 25.14 3.60
C LYS A 236 -22.70 26.57 3.98
N THR A 237 -23.27 27.52 3.24
CA THR A 237 -23.13 28.94 3.56
C THR A 237 -24.41 29.50 4.14
N THR A 238 -24.28 30.46 5.05
CA THR A 238 -25.32 31.41 5.41
C THR A 238 -24.75 32.81 5.27
N TYR A 239 -25.59 33.79 4.93
CA TYR A 239 -25.16 35.17 4.77
C TYR A 239 -26.26 36.11 5.23
N GLU A 240 -25.84 37.31 5.62
CA GLU A 240 -26.71 38.31 6.18
C GLU A 240 -27.45 39.10 5.08
N ILE A 241 -28.75 39.32 5.27
CA ILE A 241 -29.59 40.16 4.42
C ILE A 241 -30.44 41.12 5.28
N PRO A 242 -30.79 42.30 4.75
CA PRO A 242 -31.74 43.20 5.40
C PRO A 242 -33.19 42.72 5.23
N GLN A 243 -34.04 43.00 6.22
CA GLN A 243 -35.48 42.74 6.20
C GLN A 243 -36.29 44.05 6.24
N MET A 244 -37.50 43.99 5.70
CA MET A 244 -38.45 45.09 5.68
C MET A 244 -39.67 44.75 6.54
N SER A 245 -40.18 45.72 7.30
CA SER A 245 -41.39 45.57 8.10
C SER A 245 -42.60 46.21 7.41
N HIS A 246 -43.78 45.69 7.72
CA HIS A 246 -45.09 46.28 7.46
C HIS A 246 -45.70 46.67 8.80
N MET A 247 -46.16 47.92 8.91
CA MET A 247 -46.94 48.39 10.06
C MET A 247 -48.34 48.77 9.58
N ASP A 248 -49.35 48.08 10.14
CA ASP A 248 -50.76 48.37 9.97
C ASP A 248 -51.09 49.57 10.86
N ALA A 249 -51.44 50.69 10.26
CA ALA A 249 -51.79 51.92 10.96
C ALA A 249 -52.88 52.64 10.17
N ARG A 250 -53.37 53.79 10.66
CA ARG A 250 -54.30 54.62 9.88
C ARG A 250 -53.80 54.94 8.46
N GLN A 251 -52.48 54.94 8.29
CA GLN A 251 -51.80 54.88 7.01
C GLN A 251 -50.76 53.77 7.08
N ASP A 252 -50.91 52.74 6.26
CA ASP A 252 -49.96 51.62 6.25
C ASP A 252 -48.56 52.07 5.84
N MET A 253 -47.54 51.52 6.50
CA MET A 253 -46.14 51.92 6.31
C MET A 253 -45.19 50.75 6.08
N ARG A 254 -44.02 51.07 5.50
CA ARG A 254 -42.84 50.21 5.38
C ARG A 254 -41.65 50.86 6.06
N ALA A 255 -40.82 50.04 6.69
CA ALA A 255 -39.55 50.48 7.27
C ALA A 255 -38.50 49.36 7.17
N PHE A 256 -37.24 49.72 7.41
CA PHE A 256 -36.22 48.72 7.73
C PHE A 256 -36.60 48.03 9.05
N ASP A 257 -36.41 46.72 9.13
CA ASP A 257 -36.77 45.91 10.30
C ASP A 257 -35.52 45.49 11.07
N SER A 258 -34.73 44.60 10.47
CA SER A 258 -33.50 44.06 11.05
C SER A 258 -32.63 43.40 9.99
N MET A 259 -31.42 42.99 10.38
CA MET A 259 -30.61 42.06 9.60
C MET A 259 -30.92 40.61 10.01
N THR A 260 -30.93 39.69 9.06
CA THR A 260 -31.14 38.26 9.32
C THR A 260 -30.21 37.40 8.47
N TYR A 261 -29.95 36.16 8.90
CA TYR A 261 -29.16 35.20 8.13
C TYR A 261 -30.07 34.24 7.38
N ILE A 262 -29.82 34.09 6.08
CA ILE A 262 -30.49 33.09 5.25
C ILE A 262 -29.48 32.09 4.66
N PRO A 263 -29.94 30.87 4.31
CA PRO A 263 -29.10 29.91 3.59
C PRO A 263 -28.64 30.45 2.23
N GLY A 264 -27.37 30.22 1.88
CA GLY A 264 -26.84 30.39 0.53
C GLY A 264 -26.62 29.05 -0.16
N GLY A 265 -25.62 29.03 -1.04
CA GLY A 265 -25.16 27.84 -1.75
C GLY A 265 -24.55 26.79 -0.82
N ALA A 266 -24.54 25.56 -1.32
CA ALA A 266 -23.88 24.43 -0.70
C ALA A 266 -23.17 23.58 -1.74
N VAL A 267 -22.05 22.96 -1.35
CA VAL A 267 -21.31 22.02 -2.19
C VAL A 267 -20.97 20.76 -1.39
N THR A 268 -21.20 19.59 -2.00
CA THR A 268 -20.92 18.28 -1.39
C THR A 268 -19.73 17.62 -2.08
N PHE A 269 -18.86 17.00 -1.29
CA PHE A 269 -17.69 16.28 -1.78
C PHE A 269 -17.24 15.15 -0.87
N LYS A 270 -16.46 14.20 -1.40
CA LYS A 270 -15.87 13.10 -0.64
C LYS A 270 -14.51 13.48 -0.04
N VAL A 271 -14.24 12.98 1.16
CA VAL A 271 -12.97 13.14 1.87
C VAL A 271 -12.52 11.82 2.48
N ARG A 272 -11.21 11.69 2.71
CA ARG A 272 -10.58 10.54 3.38
C ARG A 272 -9.32 10.98 4.11
N LYS A 273 -9.27 10.80 5.43
CA LYS A 273 -8.05 11.00 6.23
C LYS A 273 -7.09 9.82 6.08
N ASP A 274 -7.58 8.60 6.19
CA ASP A 274 -6.74 7.41 6.21
C ASP A 274 -6.37 6.92 4.79
N PHE A 275 -5.48 5.94 4.71
CA PHE A 275 -5.20 5.17 3.52
C PHE A 275 -4.66 3.80 3.91
N MET A 276 -4.70 2.86 2.97
CA MET A 276 -4.07 1.55 3.13
C MET A 276 -2.86 1.43 2.18
N PRO A 277 -1.63 1.29 2.70
CA PRO A 277 -0.46 1.05 1.88
C PRO A 277 -0.48 -0.39 1.35
N SER A 278 0.28 -0.65 0.31
CA SER A 278 0.56 -1.99 -0.20
C SER A 278 1.95 -2.03 -0.82
N VAL A 279 2.42 -3.21 -1.18
CA VAL A 279 3.56 -3.37 -2.08
C VAL A 279 3.17 -4.23 -3.27
N ASN A 280 3.77 -3.96 -4.42
CA ASN A 280 3.88 -4.90 -5.53
C ASN A 280 5.30 -5.44 -5.49
N THR A 281 5.43 -6.75 -5.43
CA THR A 281 6.74 -7.39 -5.25
C THR A 281 7.04 -8.30 -6.44
N LYS A 282 8.32 -8.62 -6.61
CA LYS A 282 8.77 -9.57 -7.63
C LYS A 282 10.08 -10.20 -7.20
N ILE A 283 10.09 -11.53 -7.04
CA ILE A 283 11.34 -12.26 -6.79
C ILE A 283 12.32 -12.06 -7.94
N ALA A 284 13.59 -11.78 -7.59
CA ALA A 284 14.59 -11.42 -8.60
C ALA A 284 14.91 -12.56 -9.58
N ASP A 285 14.93 -13.80 -9.08
CA ASP A 285 15.26 -15.00 -9.85
C ASP A 285 14.20 -16.09 -9.61
N LYS A 286 13.67 -16.67 -10.68
CA LYS A 286 12.67 -17.75 -10.61
C LYS A 286 13.26 -19.12 -10.26
N VAL A 287 14.52 -19.35 -10.60
CA VAL A 287 15.22 -20.62 -10.36
C VAL A 287 16.56 -20.30 -9.70
N LEU A 288 16.77 -20.80 -8.49
CA LEU A 288 17.95 -20.53 -7.67
C LEU A 288 18.69 -21.82 -7.36
N ASP A 289 20.03 -21.81 -7.43
CA ASP A 289 20.85 -22.93 -6.97
C ASP A 289 20.93 -23.01 -5.46
N ALA A 290 21.14 -24.21 -4.91
CA ALA A 290 21.47 -24.39 -3.50
C ALA A 290 22.69 -23.54 -3.10
N GLY A 291 22.57 -22.80 -1.99
CA GLY A 291 23.57 -21.85 -1.51
C GLY A 291 23.46 -20.44 -2.12
N SER A 292 22.48 -20.18 -2.98
CA SER A 292 22.22 -18.84 -3.53
C SER A 292 21.56 -17.94 -2.49
N ALA A 293 21.91 -16.65 -2.51
CA ALA A 293 21.15 -15.64 -1.78
C ALA A 293 19.83 -15.33 -2.48
N ILE A 294 18.81 -15.01 -1.71
CA ILE A 294 17.46 -14.71 -2.21
C ILE A 294 17.25 -13.20 -2.17
N PHE A 295 16.74 -12.66 -3.26
CA PHE A 295 16.44 -11.24 -3.41
C PHE A 295 15.02 -11.02 -3.91
N ASP A 296 14.43 -9.91 -3.49
CA ASP A 296 13.11 -9.46 -3.91
C ASP A 296 13.13 -7.97 -4.31
N GLU A 297 12.32 -7.60 -5.29
CA GLU A 297 12.10 -6.23 -5.73
C GLU A 297 10.76 -5.70 -5.22
N VAL A 298 10.80 -4.96 -4.12
CA VAL A 298 9.63 -4.48 -3.40
C VAL A 298 9.29 -3.06 -3.85
N THR A 299 8.14 -2.86 -4.47
CA THR A 299 7.69 -1.54 -4.94
C THR A 299 6.49 -1.06 -4.14
N SER A 300 6.60 0.10 -3.50
CA SER A 300 5.52 0.70 -2.71
C SER A 300 4.30 1.08 -3.56
N ALA A 301 3.12 0.84 -3.02
CA ALA A 301 1.83 1.10 -3.65
C ALA A 301 0.76 1.44 -2.60
N VAL A 302 -0.49 1.57 -3.06
CA VAL A 302 -1.68 1.71 -2.20
C VAL A 302 -2.67 0.61 -2.57
N ALA A 303 -3.38 0.09 -1.56
CA ALA A 303 -4.23 -1.09 -1.74
C ALA A 303 -5.52 -0.79 -2.55
N ASP A 304 -5.93 0.48 -2.64
CA ASP A 304 -7.12 0.89 -3.37
C ASP A 304 -6.94 2.23 -4.10
N ALA A 305 -7.66 2.44 -5.20
CA ALA A 305 -7.52 3.62 -6.05
C ALA A 305 -7.95 4.95 -5.39
N GLN A 306 -8.64 4.89 -4.24
CA GLN A 306 -9.04 6.07 -3.46
C GLN A 306 -8.07 6.33 -2.29
N SER A 307 -7.12 5.43 -2.04
CA SER A 307 -6.05 5.61 -1.08
C SER A 307 -4.98 6.51 -1.69
N HIS A 308 -4.52 7.49 -0.90
CA HIS A 308 -3.45 8.39 -1.29
C HIS A 308 -2.39 8.40 -0.18
N TRP A 309 -1.21 7.91 -0.52
CA TRP A 309 -0.05 7.96 0.35
C TRP A 309 0.24 9.42 0.75
N VAL A 310 0.50 9.65 2.03
CA VAL A 310 0.82 10.99 2.54
C VAL A 310 2.23 11.37 2.10
N PRO A 311 2.43 12.45 1.32
CA PRO A 311 3.76 12.78 0.80
C PRO A 311 4.83 12.88 1.90
N GLY A 312 5.92 12.13 1.75
CA GLY A 312 7.03 12.13 2.71
C GLY A 312 6.79 11.28 3.96
N LEU A 313 5.61 10.70 4.14
CA LEU A 313 5.33 9.81 5.27
C LEU A 313 6.09 8.50 5.12
N LEU A 314 7.06 8.28 6.00
CA LEU A 314 7.85 7.06 6.09
C LEU A 314 7.00 5.89 6.61
N LEU A 315 6.94 4.81 5.85
CA LEU A 315 6.37 3.52 6.23
C LEU A 315 7.40 2.40 6.07
N GLU A 316 7.39 1.47 7.02
CA GLU A 316 8.23 0.28 7.06
C GLU A 316 7.40 -0.97 6.72
N ALA A 317 7.83 -1.70 5.70
CA ALA A 317 7.30 -3.01 5.31
C ALA A 317 8.22 -4.12 5.80
N GLN A 318 7.62 -5.24 6.21
CA GLN A 318 8.33 -6.43 6.67
C GLN A 318 8.00 -7.62 5.76
N GLY A 319 9.03 -8.34 5.33
CA GLY A 319 8.95 -9.48 4.42
C GLY A 319 9.26 -10.78 5.16
N TYR A 320 8.52 -11.83 4.82
CA TYR A 320 8.64 -13.18 5.35
C TYR A 320 8.82 -14.15 4.18
N TYR A 321 10.00 -14.76 4.09
CA TYR A 321 10.28 -15.74 3.05
C TYR A 321 10.06 -17.15 3.57
N PHE A 322 9.22 -17.90 2.86
CA PHE A 322 8.92 -19.31 3.12
C PHE A 322 9.72 -20.17 2.14
N ASP A 323 10.28 -21.28 2.61
CA ASP A 323 11.11 -22.18 1.81
C ASP A 323 10.79 -23.65 2.13
N GLY A 324 11.15 -24.53 1.21
CA GLY A 324 10.95 -25.97 1.32
C GLY A 324 9.51 -26.43 1.04
N LEU A 325 8.77 -25.66 0.25
CA LEU A 325 7.41 -26.00 -0.18
C LEU A 325 7.44 -27.08 -1.27
N GLY A 326 6.46 -27.99 -1.25
CA GLY A 326 6.31 -29.06 -2.24
C GLY A 326 5.48 -28.64 -3.45
N ALA A 327 5.45 -29.48 -4.50
CA ALA A 327 4.67 -29.18 -5.70
C ALA A 327 3.16 -29.06 -5.44
N MET A 328 2.63 -29.82 -4.49
CA MET A 328 1.21 -29.74 -4.09
C MET A 328 0.87 -28.41 -3.41
N ASP A 329 1.85 -27.75 -2.78
CA ASP A 329 1.61 -26.48 -2.08
C ASP A 329 1.33 -25.34 -3.06
N LEU A 330 1.84 -25.41 -4.31
CA LEU A 330 1.63 -24.39 -5.34
C LEU A 330 0.13 -24.16 -5.69
N ALA A 331 -0.75 -25.11 -5.34
CA ALA A 331 -2.20 -24.98 -5.49
C ALA A 331 -2.89 -24.33 -4.27
N ASN A 332 -2.17 -24.14 -3.16
CA ASN A 332 -2.70 -23.67 -1.87
C ASN A 332 -2.51 -22.17 -1.67
N ILE A 333 -2.81 -21.37 -2.70
CA ILE A 333 -2.74 -19.90 -2.64
C ILE A 333 -3.68 -19.41 -1.54
N THR A 334 -3.14 -18.61 -0.62
CA THR A 334 -3.87 -18.17 0.57
C THR A 334 -3.93 -16.66 0.63
N VAL A 335 -5.10 -16.08 0.39
CA VAL A 335 -5.33 -14.63 0.43
C VAL A 335 -5.62 -14.17 1.88
N PRO A 336 -5.16 -12.98 2.31
CA PRO A 336 -5.59 -12.38 3.56
C PRO A 336 -7.10 -12.12 3.59
N ASN A 337 -7.74 -12.33 4.75
CA ASN A 337 -9.15 -11.99 4.93
C ASN A 337 -9.34 -10.48 5.04
N SER A 338 -10.55 -10.00 4.74
CA SER A 338 -10.87 -8.57 4.90
C SER A 338 -10.66 -8.13 6.36
N ALA A 339 -9.89 -7.06 6.54
CA ALA A 339 -9.50 -6.51 7.85
C ALA A 339 -8.77 -7.49 8.79
N GLU A 340 -8.18 -8.56 8.25
CA GLU A 340 -7.27 -9.44 9.01
C GLU A 340 -5.99 -8.67 9.37
N THR A 341 -5.53 -8.83 10.61
CA THR A 341 -4.23 -8.28 11.02
C THR A 341 -3.10 -9.11 10.41
N ALA A 342 -1.93 -8.50 10.20
CA ALA A 342 -0.78 -9.22 9.65
C ALA A 342 -0.40 -10.43 10.53
N ASP A 343 -0.50 -10.29 11.85
CA ASP A 343 -0.15 -11.37 12.79
C ASP A 343 -1.17 -12.51 12.77
N SER A 344 -2.47 -12.21 12.63
CA SER A 344 -3.50 -13.25 12.48
C SER A 344 -3.34 -14.01 11.16
N TYR A 345 -2.98 -13.29 10.09
CA TYR A 345 -2.71 -13.90 8.79
C TYR A 345 -1.49 -14.84 8.83
N LEU A 346 -0.37 -14.38 9.37
CA LEU A 346 0.83 -15.20 9.53
C LEU A 346 0.61 -16.40 10.47
N ALA A 347 -0.16 -16.24 11.55
CA ALA A 347 -0.54 -17.35 12.42
C ALA A 347 -1.37 -18.40 11.68
N ARG A 348 -2.30 -17.98 10.81
CA ARG A 348 -3.10 -18.89 9.98
C ARG A 348 -2.23 -19.67 8.97
N LEU A 349 -1.19 -19.05 8.42
CA LEU A 349 -0.21 -19.75 7.59
C LEU A 349 0.58 -20.78 8.43
N GLU A 350 0.96 -20.42 9.65
CA GLU A 350 1.64 -21.33 10.58
C GLU A 350 0.77 -22.53 10.97
N ASP A 351 -0.52 -22.31 11.26
CA ASP A 351 -1.49 -23.37 11.53
C ASP A 351 -1.69 -24.31 10.33
N ALA A 352 -1.51 -23.81 9.12
CA ALA A 352 -1.49 -24.60 7.88
C ALA A 352 -0.16 -25.33 7.64
N GLY A 353 0.83 -25.16 8.52
CA GLY A 353 2.14 -25.80 8.46
C GLY A 353 3.24 -24.98 7.81
N TYR A 354 2.96 -23.75 7.36
CA TYR A 354 3.93 -22.89 6.69
C TYR A 354 4.62 -21.97 7.70
N LYS A 355 5.96 -22.07 7.79
CA LYS A 355 6.75 -21.22 8.68
C LYS A 355 7.79 -20.43 7.90
N PRO A 356 7.97 -19.14 8.19
CA PRO A 356 9.01 -18.35 7.54
C PRO A 356 10.39 -18.89 7.91
N ARG A 357 11.30 -18.88 6.93
CA ARG A 357 12.70 -19.32 7.06
C ARG A 357 13.67 -18.14 7.00
N ALA A 358 13.25 -17.04 6.40
CA ALA A 358 14.02 -15.81 6.32
C ALA A 358 13.12 -14.57 6.34
N TYR A 359 13.76 -13.43 6.49
CA TYR A 359 13.10 -12.15 6.74
C TYR A 359 13.72 -11.05 5.88
N GLY A 360 12.95 -10.01 5.59
CA GLY A 360 13.40 -8.81 4.88
C GLY A 360 12.68 -7.57 5.39
N SER A 361 13.23 -6.39 5.12
CA SER A 361 12.60 -5.12 5.46
C SER A 361 12.82 -4.10 4.35
N ALA A 362 11.84 -3.20 4.17
CA ALA A 362 11.90 -2.13 3.18
C ALA A 362 11.19 -0.88 3.71
N SER A 363 11.75 0.28 3.40
CA SER A 363 11.24 1.58 3.88
C SER A 363 10.87 2.47 2.71
N PHE A 364 9.72 3.14 2.79
CA PHE A 364 9.18 3.96 1.71
C PHE A 364 8.59 5.26 2.23
N THR A 365 8.70 6.34 1.46
CA THR A 365 8.13 7.66 1.76
C THR A 365 7.07 8.11 0.76
N GLY A 366 6.70 7.25 -0.19
CA GLY A 366 5.73 7.52 -1.24
C GLY A 366 5.48 6.30 -2.13
N VAL A 367 4.54 6.42 -3.07
CA VAL A 367 4.17 5.38 -4.04
C VAL A 367 5.22 5.27 -5.16
N GLY A 368 5.45 4.06 -5.68
CA GLY A 368 6.30 3.79 -6.83
C GLY A 368 7.80 3.80 -6.52
N GLN A 369 8.18 3.76 -5.24
CA GLN A 369 9.56 3.58 -4.81
C GLN A 369 9.88 2.09 -4.76
N THR A 370 11.00 1.69 -5.34
CA THR A 370 11.44 0.29 -5.35
C THR A 370 12.66 0.09 -4.47
N ALA A 371 12.62 -0.94 -3.62
CA ALA A 371 13.73 -1.41 -2.81
C ALA A 371 14.10 -2.84 -3.22
N ARG A 372 15.39 -3.10 -3.42
CA ARG A 372 15.90 -4.47 -3.58
C ARG A 372 16.28 -5.02 -2.22
N VAL A 373 15.59 -6.07 -1.77
CA VAL A 373 15.75 -6.64 -0.43
C VAL A 373 16.43 -8.00 -0.52
N GLN A 374 17.37 -8.27 0.38
CA GLN A 374 18.01 -9.57 0.53
C GLN A 374 17.42 -10.32 1.74
N ALA A 375 17.14 -11.61 1.58
CA ALA A 375 16.67 -12.45 2.68
C ALA A 375 17.73 -12.62 3.78
N MET A 376 17.34 -12.41 5.03
CA MET A 376 18.19 -12.54 6.22
C MET A 376 17.69 -13.66 7.15
N THR A 377 18.60 -14.30 7.88
CA THR A 377 18.25 -15.45 8.76
C THR A 377 17.44 -15.05 10.00
N THR A 378 17.45 -13.78 10.38
CA THR A 378 16.69 -13.23 11.51
C THR A 378 16.12 -11.87 11.12
N PRO A 379 15.01 -11.42 11.74
CA PRO A 379 14.54 -10.05 11.59
C PRO A 379 15.66 -9.06 11.94
N ASP A 380 15.83 -8.02 11.11
CA ASP A 380 16.86 -6.98 11.22
C ASP A 380 18.31 -7.50 11.36
N GLY A 381 18.54 -8.76 10.95
CA GLY A 381 19.85 -9.40 10.99
C GLY A 381 20.74 -8.99 9.82
N SER A 382 22.05 -9.24 9.96
CA SER A 382 23.04 -9.00 8.90
C SER A 382 23.52 -10.27 8.20
N LYS A 383 23.07 -11.44 8.64
CA LYS A 383 23.46 -12.73 8.07
C LYS A 383 22.49 -13.11 6.94
N PRO A 384 22.95 -13.21 5.68
CA PRO A 384 22.10 -13.63 4.58
C PRO A 384 21.58 -15.04 4.78
N TYR A 385 20.33 -15.23 4.41
CA TYR A 385 19.76 -16.56 4.19
C TYR A 385 20.18 -17.06 2.81
N LEU A 386 20.58 -18.34 2.76
CA LEU A 386 20.97 -19.02 1.53
C LEU A 386 20.05 -20.23 1.33
N THR A 387 19.65 -20.48 0.08
CA THR A 387 18.79 -21.62 -0.30
C THR A 387 19.38 -22.95 0.19
N HIS A 388 18.53 -23.82 0.73
CA HIS A 388 18.96 -25.08 1.32
C HIS A 388 19.28 -26.14 0.24
N SER A 389 20.16 -27.09 0.56
CA SER A 389 20.56 -28.15 -0.38
C SER A 389 19.44 -29.15 -0.73
N SER A 390 18.40 -29.23 0.09
CA SER A 390 17.21 -30.04 -0.20
C SER A 390 16.32 -29.44 -1.29
N GLY A 391 16.51 -28.16 -1.63
CA GLY A 391 15.64 -27.44 -2.56
C GLY A 391 14.20 -27.31 -2.07
N GLY A 392 13.30 -27.10 -3.03
CA GLY A 392 11.87 -26.89 -2.84
C GLY A 392 11.41 -25.59 -3.49
N PHE A 393 10.13 -25.26 -3.38
CA PHE A 393 9.65 -23.94 -3.76
C PHE A 393 9.71 -22.98 -2.58
N GLY A 394 9.82 -21.69 -2.88
CA GLY A 394 9.71 -20.65 -1.87
C GLY A 394 8.91 -19.45 -2.37
N THR A 395 8.51 -18.60 -1.44
CA THR A 395 7.65 -17.44 -1.71
C THR A 395 7.80 -16.38 -0.62
N TRP A 396 7.61 -15.11 -0.99
CA TRP A 396 7.56 -13.99 -0.06
C TRP A 396 6.14 -13.64 0.34
N VAL A 397 5.98 -13.24 1.61
CA VAL A 397 4.81 -12.51 2.10
C VAL A 397 5.28 -11.20 2.71
N TRP A 398 4.72 -10.10 2.24
CA TRP A 398 5.02 -8.75 2.73
C TRP A 398 3.87 -8.20 3.54
N VAL A 399 4.19 -7.45 4.60
CA VAL A 399 3.19 -6.84 5.47
C VAL A 399 3.56 -5.41 5.83
N PHE A 400 2.53 -4.58 5.98
CA PHE A 400 2.60 -3.33 6.74
C PHE A 400 1.82 -3.52 8.04
N ARG A 401 2.50 -3.40 9.18
CA ARG A 401 1.83 -3.37 10.48
C ARG A 401 1.65 -1.95 10.94
N LYS A 402 0.40 -1.54 11.18
CA LYS A 402 0.09 -0.22 11.71
C LYS A 402 0.69 -0.01 13.10
N SER A 403 0.68 -1.04 13.94
CA SER A 403 1.21 -0.99 15.31
C SER A 403 2.72 -0.73 15.38
N GLU A 404 3.48 -1.14 14.36
CA GLU A 404 4.94 -1.03 14.28
C GLU A 404 5.42 0.28 13.62
N GLN A 405 4.52 1.03 12.98
CA GLN A 405 4.89 2.33 12.39
C GLN A 405 5.12 3.40 13.46
N ASN A 406 5.74 4.52 13.06
CA ASN A 406 5.84 5.70 13.91
C ASN A 406 4.46 6.31 14.23
N ASP A 407 4.42 7.19 15.24
CA ASP A 407 3.16 7.76 15.75
C ASP A 407 2.39 8.59 14.70
N GLU A 408 3.12 9.30 13.82
CA GLU A 408 2.52 10.06 12.73
C GLU A 408 1.82 9.15 11.72
N ALA A 409 2.48 8.09 11.26
CA ALA A 409 1.95 7.14 10.30
C ALA A 409 0.71 6.42 10.84
N LYS A 410 0.71 6.06 12.14
CA LYS A 410 -0.44 5.44 12.81
C LYS A 410 -1.73 6.27 12.70
N GLU A 411 -1.63 7.59 12.57
CA GLU A 411 -2.81 8.45 12.38
C GLU A 411 -3.44 8.35 10.99
N TYR A 412 -2.67 7.92 9.99
CA TYR A 412 -3.07 7.88 8.58
C TYR A 412 -3.33 6.48 8.06
N LEU A 413 -2.88 5.44 8.75
CA LEU A 413 -3.14 4.06 8.32
C LEU A 413 -4.54 3.59 8.75
N SER A 414 -5.30 3.03 7.81
CA SER A 414 -6.60 2.42 8.12
C SER A 414 -6.47 1.10 8.89
N GLY A 415 -5.36 0.40 8.75
CA GLY A 415 -5.09 -0.89 9.39
C GLY A 415 -3.78 -1.50 8.90
N ASP A 416 -3.66 -2.81 9.10
CA ASP A 416 -2.56 -3.60 8.54
C ASP A 416 -2.86 -3.95 7.08
N TRP A 417 -1.80 -4.27 6.34
CA TRP A 417 -1.88 -4.85 5.00
C TRP A 417 -0.95 -6.07 4.91
N SER A 418 -1.31 -7.04 4.08
CA SER A 418 -0.49 -8.22 3.78
C SER A 418 -0.65 -8.61 2.31
N SER A 419 0.43 -9.08 1.68
CA SER A 419 0.39 -9.70 0.35
C SER A 419 -0.16 -11.12 0.43
N THR A 420 -0.52 -11.70 -0.72
CA THR A 420 -0.98 -13.08 -0.78
C THR A 420 0.21 -14.05 -0.67
N PHE A 421 -0.01 -15.16 0.02
CA PHE A 421 0.96 -16.26 0.09
C PHE A 421 0.90 -17.09 -1.19
N LEU A 422 2.07 -17.42 -1.75
CA LEU A 422 2.22 -18.10 -3.04
C LEU A 422 1.69 -17.27 -4.22
N GLU A 423 1.94 -15.96 -4.22
CA GLU A 423 1.79 -15.18 -5.45
C GLU A 423 2.79 -15.66 -6.51
N THR A 424 2.35 -15.75 -7.75
CA THR A 424 3.14 -16.31 -8.84
C THR A 424 4.41 -15.52 -9.08
N GLU A 425 4.35 -14.19 -9.07
CA GLU A 425 5.52 -13.30 -9.23
C GLU A 425 6.52 -13.39 -8.05
N GLU A 426 6.04 -13.77 -6.86
CA GLU A 426 6.83 -13.85 -5.62
C GLU A 426 7.52 -15.18 -5.38
N SER A 427 7.12 -16.19 -6.15
CA SER A 427 7.53 -17.56 -5.88
C SER A 427 8.70 -17.98 -6.77
N SER A 428 9.61 -18.78 -6.21
CA SER A 428 10.78 -19.35 -6.89
C SER A 428 10.87 -20.86 -6.70
N SER A 429 11.65 -21.50 -7.56
CA SER A 429 12.13 -22.86 -7.38
C SER A 429 13.60 -22.84 -6.93
N ASN A 430 13.85 -23.41 -5.75
CA ASN A 430 15.18 -23.58 -5.18
C ASN A 430 15.65 -25.00 -5.53
N ARG A 431 16.70 -25.09 -6.35
CA ARG A 431 17.19 -26.36 -6.86
C ARG A 431 17.86 -27.18 -5.78
N SER A 432 17.45 -28.43 -5.67
CA SER A 432 18.11 -29.39 -4.79
C SER A 432 19.48 -29.78 -5.34
N LYS A 433 20.38 -30.14 -4.43
CA LYS A 433 21.70 -30.68 -4.76
C LYS A 433 21.70 -32.19 -4.55
N VAL A 434 21.93 -32.93 -5.62
CA VAL A 434 22.04 -34.39 -5.55
C VAL A 434 23.45 -34.85 -5.17
N SER A 435 23.52 -36.03 -4.56
CA SER A 435 24.75 -36.75 -4.25
C SER A 435 24.71 -38.11 -4.93
N VAL A 436 25.82 -38.48 -5.55
CA VAL A 436 25.98 -39.74 -6.29
C VAL A 436 27.20 -40.46 -5.80
N GLU A 437 27.02 -41.74 -5.51
CA GLU A 437 28.08 -42.69 -5.20
C GLU A 437 27.99 -43.85 -6.20
N SER A 438 29.08 -44.16 -6.90
CA SER A 438 29.17 -45.28 -7.85
C SER A 438 30.34 -46.19 -7.45
N THR A 439 30.21 -47.49 -7.73
CA THR A 439 31.24 -48.50 -7.44
C THR A 439 31.08 -49.69 -8.38
N VAL A 440 32.09 -49.89 -9.23
CA VAL A 440 32.13 -51.03 -10.16
C VAL A 440 32.14 -52.35 -9.39
N ALA A 441 31.54 -53.39 -9.98
CA ALA A 441 31.52 -54.72 -9.38
C ALA A 441 32.93 -55.34 -9.29
N GLU A 442 33.76 -55.09 -10.31
CA GLU A 442 35.13 -55.59 -10.40
C GLU A 442 36.08 -54.44 -10.78
N HIS A 443 37.16 -54.25 -10.02
CA HIS A 443 38.21 -53.26 -10.34
C HIS A 443 39.25 -53.79 -11.34
N SER A 444 39.22 -55.09 -11.63
CA SER A 444 40.10 -55.75 -12.58
C SER A 444 39.32 -56.84 -13.30
N ALA A 445 39.44 -56.91 -14.63
CA ALA A 445 38.74 -57.86 -15.47
C ALA A 445 39.61 -58.24 -16.69
N GLU A 446 39.18 -59.25 -17.45
CA GLU A 446 39.82 -59.65 -18.70
C GLU A 446 38.99 -59.21 -19.91
N VAL A 447 39.62 -59.12 -21.08
CA VAL A 447 38.90 -58.92 -22.34
C VAL A 447 37.86 -60.03 -22.51
N GLY A 448 36.61 -59.65 -22.82
CA GLY A 448 35.46 -60.54 -22.89
C GLY A 448 34.61 -60.59 -21.62
N SER A 449 35.06 -60.01 -20.50
CA SER A 449 34.26 -59.96 -19.26
C SER A 449 33.09 -58.97 -19.36
N PRO A 450 31.90 -59.29 -18.81
CA PRO A 450 30.82 -58.32 -18.66
C PRO A 450 31.19 -57.28 -17.59
N LEU A 451 30.87 -56.01 -17.83
CA LEU A 451 31.12 -54.92 -16.88
C LEU A 451 29.81 -54.49 -16.22
N SER A 452 29.89 -54.16 -14.92
CA SER A 452 28.74 -53.67 -14.15
C SER A 452 29.15 -52.70 -13.04
N ASP A 453 28.17 -51.91 -12.61
CA ASP A 453 28.31 -50.86 -11.60
C ASP A 453 27.06 -50.79 -10.71
N THR A 454 27.23 -50.35 -9.47
CA THR A 454 26.14 -50.03 -8.54
C THR A 454 26.19 -48.54 -8.19
N ILE A 455 25.17 -47.80 -8.63
CA ILE A 455 25.07 -46.35 -8.46
C ILE A 455 23.98 -46.05 -7.43
N THR A 456 24.32 -45.34 -6.36
CA THR A 456 23.36 -44.83 -5.37
C THR A 456 23.24 -43.32 -5.50
N VAL A 457 22.02 -42.84 -5.71
CA VAL A 457 21.70 -41.42 -5.88
C VAL A 457 20.75 -40.97 -4.77
N SER A 458 21.00 -39.78 -4.21
CA SER A 458 20.16 -39.14 -3.21
C SER A 458 20.07 -37.62 -3.44
N GLY A 459 19.06 -36.96 -2.86
CA GLY A 459 18.88 -35.52 -2.92
C GLY A 459 17.93 -35.01 -4.01
N PHE A 460 17.32 -35.90 -4.80
CA PHE A 460 16.16 -35.52 -5.63
C PHE A 460 14.95 -35.21 -4.72
N PRO A 461 14.05 -34.30 -5.12
CA PRO A 461 12.71 -34.20 -4.52
C PRO A 461 12.00 -35.56 -4.56
N ASP A 462 11.19 -35.87 -3.53
CA ASP A 462 10.53 -37.17 -3.42
C ASP A 462 9.57 -37.47 -4.60
N ASP A 463 8.99 -36.41 -5.19
CA ASP A 463 8.08 -36.48 -6.34
C ASP A 463 8.80 -36.27 -7.69
N HIS A 464 10.14 -36.27 -7.71
CA HIS A 464 10.91 -35.98 -8.93
C HIS A 464 10.67 -37.02 -10.04
N GLY A 465 10.50 -36.52 -11.26
CA GLY A 465 10.08 -37.27 -12.44
C GLY A 465 8.56 -37.31 -12.64
N SER A 466 7.78 -36.91 -11.63
CA SER A 466 6.31 -36.83 -11.71
C SER A 466 5.79 -35.40 -11.85
N PHE A 467 6.61 -34.38 -11.53
CA PHE A 467 6.20 -32.99 -11.68
C PHE A 467 6.24 -32.57 -13.14
N THR A 468 5.06 -32.26 -13.69
CA THR A 468 4.86 -31.90 -15.10
C THR A 468 5.08 -30.42 -15.39
N GLY A 469 5.59 -29.65 -14.43
CA GLY A 469 5.75 -28.20 -14.53
C GLY A 469 4.51 -27.43 -14.08
N ASN A 470 4.68 -26.12 -13.93
CA ASN A 470 3.61 -25.19 -13.63
C ASN A 470 3.81 -23.88 -14.42
N SER A 471 3.02 -23.69 -15.47
CA SER A 471 3.13 -22.53 -16.36
C SER A 471 2.77 -21.21 -15.69
N ASP A 472 1.86 -21.20 -14.71
CA ASP A 472 1.42 -19.98 -14.03
C ASP A 472 2.55 -19.38 -13.19
N TYR A 473 3.41 -20.25 -12.64
CA TYR A 473 4.60 -19.85 -11.90
C TYR A 473 5.86 -19.76 -12.77
N GLY A 474 5.80 -20.24 -14.02
CA GLY A 474 6.94 -20.29 -14.92
C GLY A 474 7.96 -21.40 -14.61
N PHE A 475 7.55 -22.48 -13.94
CA PHE A 475 8.41 -23.62 -13.60
C PHE A 475 8.27 -24.75 -14.63
N GLY A 476 9.40 -25.21 -15.15
CA GLY A 476 9.49 -26.34 -16.08
C GLY A 476 9.17 -27.69 -15.45
N ALA A 477 8.83 -28.66 -16.29
CA ALA A 477 8.69 -30.05 -15.89
C ALA A 477 10.04 -30.66 -15.51
N ASP A 478 10.01 -31.68 -14.65
CA ASP A 478 11.22 -32.44 -14.34
C ASP A 478 11.77 -33.13 -15.56
N ARG A 479 13.10 -33.28 -15.59
CA ARG A 479 13.73 -34.23 -16.49
C ARG A 479 13.57 -35.64 -15.90
N PRO A 480 12.86 -36.57 -16.57
CA PRO A 480 12.54 -37.87 -15.99
C PRO A 480 13.77 -38.78 -15.87
N ASN A 481 14.83 -38.52 -16.65
CA ASN A 481 15.96 -39.41 -16.79
C ASN A 481 17.30 -38.72 -16.50
N ALA A 482 18.16 -39.43 -15.79
CA ALA A 482 19.61 -39.23 -15.76
C ALA A 482 20.27 -40.18 -16.77
N GLN A 483 21.55 -39.97 -17.05
CA GLN A 483 22.31 -40.77 -18.00
C GLN A 483 23.47 -41.46 -17.32
N VAL A 484 23.73 -42.71 -17.69
CA VAL A 484 24.96 -43.42 -17.33
C VAL A 484 25.70 -43.74 -18.62
N SER A 485 26.93 -43.25 -18.74
CA SER A 485 27.79 -43.53 -19.89
C SER A 485 28.99 -44.36 -19.48
N VAL A 486 29.40 -45.29 -20.33
CA VAL A 486 30.66 -46.02 -20.15
C VAL A 486 31.71 -45.45 -21.08
N TRP A 487 32.85 -45.09 -20.51
CA TRP A 487 34.01 -44.56 -21.21
C TRP A 487 35.14 -45.56 -21.17
N TRP A 488 35.83 -45.71 -22.30
CA TRP A 488 37.10 -46.41 -22.40
C TRP A 488 38.25 -45.41 -22.49
N SER A 489 39.36 -45.71 -21.81
CA SER A 489 40.63 -45.05 -22.05
C SER A 489 41.83 -46.00 -22.02
N GLY A 490 42.75 -45.84 -22.97
CA GLY A 490 43.89 -46.75 -23.14
C GLY A 490 44.68 -46.48 -24.42
N ASP A 491 45.74 -47.26 -24.63
CA ASP A 491 46.42 -47.32 -25.93
C ASP A 491 45.73 -48.42 -26.75
N PRO A 492 45.19 -48.14 -27.94
CA PRO A 492 44.49 -49.16 -28.71
C PRO A 492 45.40 -50.25 -29.29
N ASN A 493 46.73 -50.07 -29.26
CA ASN A 493 47.70 -50.95 -29.92
C ASN A 493 48.65 -51.65 -28.94
N ASP A 494 48.84 -51.12 -27.73
CA ASP A 494 49.83 -51.63 -26.78
C ASP A 494 49.34 -51.57 -25.31
N PRO A 495 48.97 -52.71 -24.70
CA PRO A 495 48.46 -52.76 -23.32
C PRO A 495 49.45 -52.27 -22.27
N SER A 496 50.75 -52.22 -22.59
CA SER A 496 51.76 -51.72 -21.66
C SER A 496 51.69 -50.20 -21.46
N ASN A 497 51.05 -49.47 -22.37
CA ASN A 497 50.90 -48.02 -22.32
C ASN A 497 49.56 -47.55 -21.72
N ASP A 498 48.64 -48.46 -21.36
CA ASP A 498 47.30 -48.10 -20.84
C ASP A 498 47.34 -47.23 -19.58
N ASP A 499 48.39 -47.38 -18.76
CA ASP A 499 48.54 -46.57 -17.54
C ASP A 499 48.86 -45.09 -17.83
N GLU A 500 49.35 -44.75 -19.03
CA GLU A 500 49.51 -43.35 -19.48
C GLU A 500 48.15 -42.66 -19.69
N PHE A 501 47.12 -43.43 -20.05
CA PHE A 501 45.75 -42.96 -20.32
C PHE A 501 44.79 -43.31 -19.18
N LYS A 502 45.33 -43.55 -17.99
CA LYS A 502 44.53 -43.80 -16.79
C LYS A 502 43.58 -42.62 -16.53
N PRO A 503 42.28 -42.88 -16.25
CA PRO A 503 41.30 -41.84 -15.99
C PRO A 503 41.79 -40.84 -14.95
N SER A 504 41.86 -39.58 -15.35
CA SER A 504 42.39 -38.46 -14.55
C SER A 504 41.57 -37.19 -14.77
N GLY A 505 41.38 -36.41 -13.69
CA GLY A 505 40.50 -35.25 -13.70
C GLY A 505 39.02 -35.60 -13.52
N ALA A 506 38.28 -34.69 -12.88
CA ALA A 506 36.88 -34.93 -12.52
C ALA A 506 35.92 -35.01 -13.73
N LYS A 507 36.26 -34.34 -14.83
CA LYS A 507 35.40 -34.20 -16.01
C LYS A 507 35.75 -35.27 -17.03
N VAL A 508 34.74 -35.75 -17.75
CA VAL A 508 34.95 -36.63 -18.90
C VAL A 508 35.85 -35.96 -19.95
N PRO A 509 36.76 -36.71 -20.58
CA PRO A 509 37.66 -36.21 -21.61
C PRO A 509 36.91 -35.92 -22.91
N LYS A 510 37.54 -35.17 -23.81
CA LYS A 510 37.07 -35.08 -25.19
C LYS A 510 37.41 -36.40 -25.90
N GLU A 511 36.49 -36.93 -26.69
CA GLU A 511 36.74 -38.14 -27.46
C GLU A 511 37.92 -37.96 -28.44
N ASP A 512 38.88 -38.88 -28.38
CA ASP A 512 40.07 -38.94 -29.22
C ASP A 512 40.48 -40.42 -29.47
N GLU A 513 41.71 -40.68 -29.92
CA GLU A 513 42.19 -42.06 -30.16
C GLU A 513 42.29 -42.89 -28.87
N HIS A 514 42.50 -42.24 -27.73
CA HIS A 514 42.77 -42.86 -26.43
C HIS A 514 41.61 -42.75 -25.43
N HIS A 515 40.53 -42.04 -25.79
CA HIS A 515 39.33 -41.88 -24.97
C HIS A 515 38.08 -42.00 -25.85
N LYS A 516 37.26 -43.02 -25.59
CA LYS A 516 36.02 -43.27 -26.35
C LYS A 516 34.83 -43.41 -25.41
N LYS A 517 33.74 -42.71 -25.72
CA LYS A 517 32.45 -43.01 -25.09
C LYS A 517 31.83 -44.19 -25.83
N LEU A 518 31.66 -45.29 -25.13
CA LEU A 518 31.22 -46.55 -25.73
C LEU A 518 29.70 -46.62 -25.85
N ILE A 519 29.00 -46.28 -24.77
CA ILE A 519 27.55 -46.40 -24.68
C ILE A 519 27.01 -45.42 -23.64
N THR A 520 25.73 -45.05 -23.79
CA THR A 520 24.96 -44.25 -22.85
C THR A 520 23.59 -44.87 -22.67
N TRP A 521 23.16 -45.03 -21.42
CA TRP A 521 21.80 -45.46 -21.07
C TRP A 521 21.07 -44.38 -20.30
N ASN A 522 19.75 -44.32 -20.47
CA ASN A 522 18.89 -43.52 -19.61
C ASN A 522 18.51 -44.36 -18.37
N ILE A 523 18.57 -43.74 -17.20
CA ILE A 523 18.01 -44.30 -15.96
C ILE A 523 17.08 -43.30 -15.30
N PRO A 524 16.09 -43.73 -14.49
CA PRO A 524 15.20 -42.79 -13.83
C PRO A 524 15.95 -41.79 -12.94
N ALA A 525 15.68 -40.49 -13.10
CA ALA A 525 16.23 -39.43 -12.26
C ALA A 525 15.48 -39.37 -10.91
N ARG A 526 15.81 -40.27 -9.98
CA ARG A 526 15.19 -40.34 -8.65
C ARG A 526 16.15 -40.89 -7.62
N ASN A 527 15.81 -40.69 -6.34
CA ASN A 527 16.55 -41.31 -5.23
C ASN A 527 16.47 -42.84 -5.31
N GLY A 528 17.59 -43.51 -5.09
CA GLY A 528 17.65 -44.98 -5.07
C GLY A 528 19.02 -45.55 -5.44
N THR A 529 19.10 -46.87 -5.42
CA THR A 529 20.26 -47.65 -5.88
C THR A 529 19.93 -48.36 -7.18
N PHE A 530 20.76 -48.17 -8.20
CA PHE A 530 20.61 -48.68 -9.55
C PHE A 530 21.76 -49.63 -9.86
N LYS A 531 21.43 -50.82 -10.38
CA LYS A 531 22.42 -51.73 -10.94
C LYS A 531 22.54 -51.44 -12.44
N ILE A 532 23.76 -51.22 -12.90
CA ILE A 532 24.09 -50.94 -14.29
C ILE A 532 24.91 -52.11 -14.83
N GLY A 533 24.66 -52.54 -16.06
CA GLY A 533 25.30 -53.71 -16.64
C GLY A 533 24.58 -55.02 -16.34
N THR A 534 25.05 -56.12 -16.95
CA THR A 534 24.57 -57.51 -16.73
C THR A 534 23.06 -57.71 -16.94
N GLY A 535 22.48 -57.04 -17.93
CA GLY A 535 21.10 -57.23 -18.37
C GLY A 535 20.05 -56.48 -17.55
N ALA A 536 20.46 -55.58 -16.64
CA ALA A 536 19.53 -54.70 -15.93
C ALA A 536 18.83 -53.74 -16.91
N LEU A 537 17.52 -53.53 -16.78
CA LEU A 537 16.77 -52.70 -17.73
C LEU A 537 17.02 -51.20 -17.50
N SER A 538 17.28 -50.49 -18.59
CA SER A 538 17.30 -49.02 -18.66
C SER A 538 15.89 -48.44 -18.49
N ALA A 539 15.79 -47.12 -18.37
CA ALA A 539 14.51 -46.40 -18.35
C ALA A 539 13.68 -46.61 -19.63
N ASP A 540 14.35 -46.91 -20.75
CA ASP A 540 13.72 -47.18 -22.04
C ASP A 540 13.25 -48.64 -22.18
N GLY A 541 13.52 -49.50 -21.19
CA GLY A 541 13.17 -50.92 -21.18
C GLY A 541 14.17 -51.82 -21.89
N GLU A 542 15.27 -51.27 -22.39
CA GLU A 542 16.36 -52.01 -23.04
C GLU A 542 17.36 -52.55 -22.00
N PRO A 543 17.89 -53.78 -22.17
CA PRO A 543 18.91 -54.32 -21.29
C PRO A 543 20.22 -53.51 -21.39
N MET A 544 20.75 -53.13 -20.23
CA MET A 544 22.05 -52.47 -20.11
C MET A 544 23.12 -53.56 -20.06
N ASP A 545 23.68 -53.88 -21.22
CA ASP A 545 24.78 -54.84 -21.37
C ASP A 545 26.01 -54.16 -21.95
N ILE A 546 27.16 -54.45 -21.35
CA ILE A 546 28.47 -54.06 -21.87
C ILE A 546 29.49 -55.15 -21.53
N THR A 547 30.28 -55.50 -22.54
CA THR A 547 31.39 -56.43 -22.44
C THR A 547 32.66 -55.67 -22.76
N ALA A 548 33.72 -55.92 -22.00
CA ALA A 548 35.03 -55.35 -22.28
C ALA A 548 35.58 -55.94 -23.59
N ASP A 549 35.54 -55.18 -24.68
CA ASP A 549 35.96 -55.63 -26.00
C ASP A 549 37.46 -55.48 -26.26
N ARG A 550 38.18 -54.77 -25.39
CA ARG A 550 39.63 -54.48 -25.49
C ARG A 550 40.25 -54.22 -24.12
N HIS A 551 41.58 -54.24 -24.05
CA HIS A 551 42.31 -53.86 -22.84
C HIS A 551 42.22 -52.35 -22.58
N GLY A 552 42.53 -51.91 -21.36
CA GLY A 552 42.49 -50.51 -20.94
C GLY A 552 41.58 -50.25 -19.74
N TRP A 553 41.23 -49.00 -19.52
CA TRP A 553 40.39 -48.56 -18.41
C TRP A 553 38.95 -48.32 -18.86
N TYR A 554 38.00 -48.89 -18.13
CA TYR A 554 36.57 -48.65 -18.33
C TYR A 554 36.02 -47.88 -17.14
N VAL A 555 35.28 -46.81 -17.39
CA VAL A 555 34.72 -45.93 -16.35
C VAL A 555 33.23 -45.71 -16.56
N PHE A 556 32.43 -45.95 -15.52
CA PHE A 556 31.02 -45.59 -15.51
C PHE A 556 30.88 -44.14 -15.04
N VAL A 557 30.16 -43.32 -15.80
CA VAL A 557 29.93 -41.91 -15.45
C VAL A 557 28.43 -41.65 -15.43
N TRP A 558 27.91 -41.29 -14.26
CA TRP A 558 26.54 -40.82 -14.10
C TRP A 558 26.46 -39.32 -14.34
N GLU A 559 25.42 -38.86 -15.04
CA GLU A 559 25.18 -37.44 -15.30
C GLU A 559 23.68 -37.11 -15.25
N PHE A 560 23.36 -35.98 -14.62
CA PHE A 560 22.07 -35.32 -14.71
C PHE A 560 22.27 -33.86 -15.12
N LYS A 561 21.58 -33.43 -16.17
CA LYS A 561 21.77 -32.10 -16.78
C LYS A 561 21.16 -30.95 -15.98
N GLY A 562 20.42 -31.24 -14.92
CA GLY A 562 19.68 -30.25 -14.16
C GLY A 562 18.37 -29.82 -14.82
N ASP A 563 17.44 -29.37 -14.01
CA ASP A 563 16.19 -28.72 -14.43
C ASP A 563 15.88 -27.56 -13.47
N ASP A 564 14.63 -27.16 -13.38
CA ASP A 564 14.21 -26.04 -12.53
C ASP A 564 14.14 -26.43 -11.05
N ARG A 565 14.11 -27.73 -10.70
CA ARG A 565 14.01 -28.21 -9.31
C ARG A 565 15.28 -28.88 -8.82
N VAL A 566 16.20 -29.27 -9.71
CA VAL A 566 17.42 -29.99 -9.35
C VAL A 566 18.63 -29.47 -10.12
N MET A 567 19.73 -29.26 -9.41
CA MET A 567 20.98 -28.79 -10.00
C MET A 567 21.60 -29.83 -10.94
N PRO A 568 22.36 -29.40 -11.98
CA PRO A 568 23.18 -30.33 -12.73
C PRO A 568 24.22 -31.01 -11.83
N ALA A 569 24.46 -32.29 -12.05
CA ALA A 569 25.42 -33.08 -11.31
C ALA A 569 25.99 -34.23 -12.16
N ALA A 570 27.22 -34.64 -11.87
CA ALA A 570 27.85 -35.80 -12.50
C ALA A 570 28.79 -36.50 -11.51
N SER A 571 28.94 -37.81 -11.69
CA SER A 571 29.99 -38.57 -11.02
C SER A 571 31.37 -38.23 -11.61
N ARG A 572 32.44 -38.57 -10.92
CA ARG A 572 33.78 -38.12 -11.28
C ARG A 572 34.46 -39.14 -12.19
N TYR A 573 34.93 -38.69 -13.35
CA TYR A 573 35.65 -39.56 -14.29
C TYR A 573 36.93 -40.19 -13.70
N ASP A 574 37.61 -39.51 -12.77
CA ASP A 574 38.82 -40.00 -12.12
C ASP A 574 38.61 -40.79 -10.83
N ASP A 575 37.36 -41.07 -10.45
CA ASP A 575 37.09 -41.84 -9.24
C ASP A 575 37.62 -43.27 -9.40
N ALA A 576 38.51 -43.66 -8.47
CA ALA A 576 39.09 -44.99 -8.46
C ALA A 576 38.03 -46.10 -8.23
N ARG A 577 36.89 -45.76 -7.63
CA ARG A 577 35.78 -46.69 -7.41
C ARG A 577 34.94 -46.91 -8.66
N GLU A 578 34.96 -45.99 -9.61
CA GLU A 578 34.11 -46.00 -10.81
C GLU A 578 34.82 -46.64 -12.02
N ARG A 579 36.06 -47.14 -11.83
CA ARG A 579 36.88 -47.69 -12.91
C ARG A 579 37.28 -49.16 -12.72
N THR A 580 37.31 -49.86 -13.85
CA THR A 580 37.80 -51.23 -14.01
C THR A 580 39.01 -51.21 -14.94
N ARG A 581 40.11 -51.87 -14.54
CA ARG A 581 41.24 -52.15 -15.44
C ARG A 581 41.00 -53.48 -16.15
N VAL A 582 41.01 -53.47 -17.47
CA VAL A 582 40.87 -54.66 -18.30
C VAL A 582 42.22 -55.01 -18.90
N THR A 583 42.64 -56.26 -18.76
CA THR A 583 43.87 -56.79 -19.37
C THR A 583 43.54 -57.88 -20.39
N GLU A 584 44.45 -58.10 -21.34
CA GLU A 584 44.36 -59.29 -22.19
C GLU A 584 44.49 -60.56 -21.35
N SER A 585 43.78 -61.62 -21.73
CA SER A 585 43.90 -62.92 -21.07
C SER A 585 45.31 -63.48 -21.28
N CYS A 586 46.01 -63.84 -20.22
CA CYS A 586 47.23 -64.63 -20.35
C CYS A 586 46.86 -66.00 -20.95
N GLU A 587 47.33 -66.32 -22.16
CA GLU A 587 47.42 -67.72 -22.56
C GLU A 587 48.36 -68.42 -21.56
N PRO A 588 47.94 -69.53 -20.92
CA PRO A 588 48.86 -70.29 -20.08
C PRO A 588 49.99 -70.80 -20.98
N GLU A 589 51.23 -70.38 -20.69
CA GLU A 589 52.42 -70.98 -21.30
C GLU A 589 52.33 -72.50 -21.11
N GLU A 590 52.38 -73.25 -22.21
CA GLU A 590 52.39 -74.71 -22.17
C GLU A 590 53.52 -75.20 -21.24
N PRO A 591 53.27 -76.18 -20.35
CA PRO A 591 54.33 -76.71 -19.51
C PRO A 591 55.44 -77.30 -20.39
N CYS A 592 56.65 -76.75 -20.29
CA CYS A 592 57.83 -77.31 -20.94
C CYS A 592 58.01 -78.78 -20.54
N GLU A 593 58.09 -79.68 -21.53
CA GLU A 593 58.47 -81.07 -21.32
C GLU A 593 59.88 -81.15 -20.69
N PRO A 594 60.09 -81.97 -19.65
CA PRO A 594 61.42 -82.14 -19.07
C PRO A 594 62.33 -82.98 -19.98
N GLU A 595 63.51 -82.46 -20.32
CA GLU A 595 64.58 -83.25 -20.93
C GLU A 595 65.17 -84.26 -19.92
N GLU A 596 65.38 -85.49 -20.39
CA GLU A 596 66.05 -86.59 -19.67
C GLU A 596 67.60 -86.48 -19.72
N PRO A 597 68.33 -87.22 -18.85
CA PRO A 597 69.44 -86.69 -18.04
C PRO A 597 70.86 -86.89 -18.60
N GLN A 598 71.83 -86.16 -18.01
CA GLN A 598 73.25 -86.55 -17.99
C GLN A 598 73.82 -86.50 -16.57
N GLU A 599 74.64 -87.51 -16.27
CA GLU A 599 75.40 -87.78 -15.04
C GLU A 599 76.91 -87.80 -15.42
N PRO A 600 77.89 -87.81 -14.50
CA PRO A 600 78.23 -86.84 -13.43
C PRO A 600 79.72 -86.41 -13.50
N GLU A 601 80.16 -85.45 -12.67
CA GLU A 601 81.56 -85.41 -12.16
C GLU A 601 81.64 -84.78 -10.75
N GLU A 602 82.33 -85.48 -9.85
CA GLU A 602 82.88 -85.09 -8.52
C GLU A 602 84.42 -84.94 -8.69
N PRO A 603 85.26 -84.49 -7.72
CA PRO A 603 85.01 -84.10 -6.31
C PRO A 603 85.82 -82.88 -5.80
N GLU A 604 85.60 -82.45 -4.54
CA GLU A 604 86.57 -82.51 -3.41
C GLU A 604 86.28 -81.49 -2.27
N GLU A 605 86.30 -82.01 -1.03
CA GLU A 605 86.17 -81.32 0.26
C GLU A 605 87.49 -80.64 0.71
N PRO A 606 87.51 -79.75 1.73
CA PRO A 606 87.66 -80.26 3.12
C PRO A 606 86.93 -79.45 4.22
N LEU A 607 86.61 -80.14 5.32
CA LEU A 607 86.21 -79.64 6.65
C LEU A 607 87.32 -79.97 7.68
N PRO A 608 87.25 -79.61 9.00
CA PRO A 608 86.44 -78.62 9.74
C PRO A 608 87.32 -77.76 10.72
N PRO A 609 86.74 -76.90 11.60
CA PRO A 609 86.57 -77.36 12.99
C PRO A 609 85.29 -76.88 13.70
N THR A 610 85.00 -77.61 14.78
CA THR A 610 83.82 -77.64 15.63
C THR A 610 83.87 -76.68 16.83
N GLY A 611 82.68 -76.31 17.32
CA GLY A 611 82.39 -75.94 18.73
C GLY A 611 81.83 -74.51 18.93
N ILE A 612 80.80 -74.21 19.73
CA ILE A 612 79.97 -74.90 20.73
C ILE A 612 78.62 -74.12 20.83
N ASN A 613 77.51 -74.82 21.03
CA ASN A 613 76.17 -74.29 21.36
C ASN A 613 76.07 -73.75 22.80
N VAL A 614 75.32 -72.65 23.06
CA VAL A 614 74.28 -72.55 24.14
C VAL A 614 73.24 -71.44 23.80
N VAL A 615 71.98 -71.74 24.11
CA VAL A 615 70.65 -71.11 23.85
C VAL A 615 70.37 -69.81 24.67
N PRO A 616 69.46 -68.90 24.23
CA PRO A 616 69.12 -67.61 24.90
C PRO A 616 67.96 -67.74 25.94
N PRO A 617 67.61 -66.68 26.73
CA PRO A 617 66.47 -65.84 26.33
C PRO A 617 66.43 -64.38 26.83
N LEU A 618 65.54 -63.62 26.16
CA LEU A 618 64.86 -62.36 26.46
C LEU A 618 64.94 -61.78 27.89
N GLY A 619 65.18 -60.46 27.95
CA GLY A 619 64.99 -59.62 29.14
C GLY A 619 64.67 -58.17 28.77
N VAL A 620 63.43 -57.78 29.07
CA VAL A 620 62.81 -56.45 28.96
C VAL A 620 63.58 -55.39 29.77
N ALA A 621 63.70 -54.17 29.26
CA ALA A 621 64.00 -52.99 30.06
C ALA A 621 63.11 -51.81 29.67
N ALA A 622 62.17 -51.52 30.57
CA ALA A 622 61.42 -50.28 30.65
C ALA A 622 62.29 -49.17 31.26
N ALA A 623 62.07 -47.93 30.84
CA ALA A 623 62.36 -46.74 31.65
C ALA A 623 61.26 -45.70 31.40
N ALA A 624 60.40 -45.58 32.41
CA ALA A 624 59.41 -44.52 32.57
C ALA A 624 60.03 -43.29 33.24
N ILE A 625 59.16 -42.30 33.54
CA ILE A 625 59.22 -41.25 34.59
C ILE A 625 59.48 -39.82 34.02
N THR A 626 58.64 -38.78 34.21
CA THR A 626 57.45 -38.59 35.08
C THR A 626 56.74 -37.23 34.87
N LEU A 627 55.44 -37.24 35.22
CA LEU A 627 54.63 -36.33 36.08
C LEU A 627 54.39 -34.84 35.74
N GLY A 628 53.11 -34.50 35.86
CA GLY A 628 52.62 -33.19 36.28
C GLY A 628 51.08 -33.16 36.33
N ALA A 629 50.50 -33.60 37.45
CA ALA A 629 49.06 -33.69 37.69
C ALA A 629 48.42 -32.34 38.04
N ILE A 630 47.07 -32.25 37.91
CA ILE A 630 46.05 -31.67 38.81
C ILE A 630 44.83 -31.24 37.95
N VAL A 631 43.54 -31.37 38.28
CA VAL A 631 42.68 -32.24 39.13
C VAL A 631 41.27 -31.60 39.07
N LEU A 632 40.21 -32.43 39.06
CA LEU A 632 38.79 -32.15 39.48
C LEU A 632 37.91 -31.24 38.58
N PHE A 633 36.59 -31.44 38.37
CA PHE A 633 35.60 -32.46 38.73
C PHE A 633 34.28 -32.22 37.95
N ILE A 634 33.78 -33.27 37.28
CA ILE A 634 32.43 -33.89 37.34
C ILE A 634 31.11 -33.09 37.08
N ALA A 635 30.22 -33.86 36.41
CA ALA A 635 28.74 -33.89 36.42
C ALA A 635 28.01 -33.02 35.39
N ASN A 636 26.94 -33.46 34.74
CA ASN A 636 26.32 -34.78 34.58
C ASN A 636 25.35 -34.67 33.38
N ARG A 637 25.10 -35.79 32.72
CA ARG A 637 24.14 -35.95 31.65
C ARG A 637 22.72 -36.17 32.20
N ARG A 638 21.73 -35.71 31.41
CA ARG A 638 20.44 -36.36 31.05
C ARG A 638 19.21 -36.22 31.97
N ARG A 639 18.09 -36.03 31.24
CA ARG A 639 16.68 -36.44 31.48
C ARG A 639 15.94 -35.67 32.58
N ILE A 640 15.05 -34.75 32.17
CA ILE A 640 13.65 -34.98 31.77
C ILE A 640 13.35 -34.05 30.59
#